data_AF-A0A928J2N9-F1
#
_entry.id   AF-A0A928J2N9-F1
#
_cell.length_a   1.000
_cell.length_b   1.000
_cell.length_c   1.000
_cell.angle_alpha   90.00
_cell.angle_beta   90.00
_cell.angle_gamma   90.00
#
_symmetry.space_group_name_H-M   'P 1'
#
loop_
_entity.id
_entity.type
_entity.pdbx_description
1 polymer ?
#
loop_
_entity_poly.entity_id
_entity_poly.type
_entity_poly.pdbx_seq_one_letter_code
_entity_poly.pdbx_strand_id
1 'polypeptide(L)'
;MTEGGLIMKRFLSILLMLAMIVPLFTVLLPLGVFAETAAVHDKPIHTDATDGSVGLTFDGTVDNGKTCADDNYRPTKRFSAVPHTFQAWVYVPEAYKITSAGVIMGNKTANNDTRGAYLTFSLGDNRVPQIFYYDDLLVDHEVKFTKSAIPVGKWTMLTVVWEGETGYVSCYLDGTLSEQASFLPDLHEHVNELPLALGGDYTMMNTSYFRGGLQDASLYATARTAAEVKADYQNGVNISDPELLCHYDVDASDKGKDIADACGNGNDLQYSKTWLTEAEMEAIRANYTFTPSYAFAAIGDTQKTTYREAITNAITTPTAENSATYRMYKWLVDNKTSRNIQLVMGRGDITDANLAPEWALMQQAVAQMDAAGMNYTLIRGNHDSNTDTKAGYTGLADTGFDTYFGKNATGSAYYKQVADYGGFYDTNSVRNTYRKLTVGNTKWLIICLDYKASDSVMSWAGNLCASNSDHKVIITTHIYLNAEGEPISYGGLSDSPNNGDDKWNKLASKYANVEMVLSGHIGSERLVTTQVKGVNGNTVTQMLIDSQDSDGSLGGCGYVALYRFNADGSEFYTEYYSVEKNRYLLTSNQFHVDLEAEGTEQELIDWDPLKGNKPSGSGTEASPYLISHVKHLAWMAYQVDYNDHKVYFTNTYFKQVCDIDLQGYSLQSIGGYFKTTTGPSSDLNVKAFGGHYDGGGYTIKNGTITPCHHDKSLNKRKQFGLFGCIYGATVENVVLEDVCIVGRGPTGGIVGKAMAPWDGSADVGFNKIINCHVGEGVELRTWHPVPVYNAEYDGEYKMAVGGICGIAYATLIQGCTAANTFRTSGVFSGMLGGIAGTAGYNTVIDHCAFTGGIEVMDTHYAASVSIGGITGCMSPHRGTFVDVDHNIAPMVGGLKITNCYNAGYYEFKGTVAVDVVDKTNGYNINNKNIHWGGIIGHAGSMMEIASTAEEPYPYLIENCYNLYSEQRSPLEQHTARYVSGGIIGRSTANKAVSNAFWLKNCYSVKVDAGGLSGTTSTNEYRCDATGLTSGGLPATQVVPGSTVATRTVEQMRADILNIDVGIARIRDGVKEAAVWYFGSDVPTVASVKAGDLYLDVATGNASVYLPYQVNEIYDYSEWMKLGTLKGADGQDGQDGQDGAVGSKWYTGTTGPNVSDASAGDMYMNTKDGNVYRYTGSAWALVGCLMGPKGEDGKDGEDGKNASASGNVNTAPDTNDALDPAPTGEQGSNAVAIVALIIVILLLVGNALFIVFYFINRKKA
;
A
#
# COMPACT_ATOMS: atom_id res chain seq x y z
N MET A 1 -4.66 18.99 -75.42
CA MET A 1 -3.19 18.77 -75.47
C MET A 1 -2.57 19.91 -74.66
N THR A 2 -1.76 19.73 -73.62
CA THR A 2 -1.09 18.52 -73.10
C THR A 2 -0.78 18.62 -71.58
N GLU A 3 -1.80 18.61 -70.71
CA GLU A 3 -1.60 18.42 -69.25
C GLU A 3 -2.59 17.45 -68.58
N GLY A 4 -3.87 17.47 -68.96
CA GLY A 4 -4.89 16.56 -68.38
C GLY A 4 -4.61 15.05 -68.55
N GLY A 5 -3.72 14.66 -69.46
CA GLY A 5 -3.34 13.26 -69.70
C GLY A 5 -2.45 12.63 -68.62
N LEU A 6 -1.77 13.43 -67.78
CA LEU A 6 -0.88 12.91 -66.74
C LEU A 6 -1.63 12.67 -65.42
N ILE A 7 -2.54 13.57 -65.06
CA ILE A 7 -3.41 13.46 -63.88
C ILE A 7 -4.36 12.27 -64.03
N MET A 8 -4.98 12.12 -65.20
CA MET A 8 -5.93 11.04 -65.46
C MET A 8 -5.26 9.65 -65.45
N LYS A 9 -3.97 9.54 -65.81
CA LYS A 9 -3.19 8.30 -65.63
C LYS A 9 -2.91 7.98 -64.17
N ARG A 10 -2.54 8.97 -63.33
CA ARG A 10 -2.35 8.74 -61.88
C ARG A 10 -3.66 8.37 -61.18
N PHE A 11 -4.78 9.01 -61.56
CA PHE A 11 -6.11 8.68 -61.05
C PHE A 11 -6.51 7.24 -61.42
N LEU A 12 -6.24 6.80 -62.66
CA LEU A 12 -6.52 5.44 -63.10
C LEU A 12 -5.64 4.39 -62.42
N SER A 13 -4.37 4.69 -62.12
CA SER A 13 -3.49 3.80 -61.34
C SER A 13 -3.98 3.61 -59.90
N ILE A 14 -4.46 4.68 -59.25
CA ILE A 14 -5.05 4.61 -57.90
C ILE A 14 -6.37 3.83 -57.92
N LEU A 15 -7.22 4.05 -58.93
CA LEU A 15 -8.44 3.27 -59.12
C LEU A 15 -8.18 1.80 -59.44
N LEU A 16 -7.11 1.44 -60.18
CA LEU A 16 -6.74 0.03 -60.38
C LEU A 16 -6.20 -0.63 -59.12
N MET A 17 -5.44 0.08 -58.27
CA MET A 17 -5.04 -0.43 -56.96
C MET A 17 -6.26 -0.67 -56.05
N LEU A 18 -7.18 0.29 -55.96
CA LEU A 18 -8.43 0.12 -55.20
C LEU A 18 -9.31 -1.00 -55.77
N ALA A 19 -9.44 -1.11 -57.10
CA ALA A 19 -10.21 -2.17 -57.76
C ALA A 19 -9.58 -3.57 -57.64
N MET A 20 -8.31 -3.69 -57.24
CA MET A 20 -7.68 -4.97 -56.87
C MET A 20 -7.84 -5.30 -55.38
N ILE A 21 -8.11 -4.31 -54.52
CA ILE A 21 -8.34 -4.51 -53.08
C ILE A 21 -9.82 -4.86 -52.79
N VAL A 22 -10.77 -4.25 -53.52
CA VAL A 22 -12.21 -4.47 -53.32
C VAL A 22 -12.66 -5.94 -53.47
N PRO A 23 -12.19 -6.75 -54.44
CA PRO A 23 -12.57 -8.15 -54.56
C PRO A 23 -12.07 -9.04 -53.42
N LEU A 24 -11.03 -8.61 -52.69
CA LEU A 24 -10.49 -9.34 -51.55
C LEU A 24 -11.39 -9.24 -50.30
N PHE A 25 -12.18 -8.16 -50.19
CA PHE A 25 -13.10 -7.92 -49.07
C PHE A 25 -14.50 -8.54 -49.24
N THR A 26 -14.90 -8.91 -50.46
CA THR A 26 -16.24 -9.45 -50.74
C THR A 26 -16.34 -10.98 -50.76
N VAL A 27 -15.24 -11.70 -50.48
CA VAL A 27 -15.22 -13.18 -50.44
C VAL A 27 -15.25 -13.74 -49.01
N LEU A 28 -15.10 -12.91 -47.98
CA LEU A 28 -14.94 -13.34 -46.58
C LEU A 28 -16.12 -13.06 -45.61
N LEU A 29 -17.26 -12.57 -46.11
CA LEU A 29 -18.52 -12.50 -45.34
C LEU A 29 -19.67 -12.87 -46.29
N PRO A 30 -20.24 -14.09 -46.18
CA PRO A 30 -21.21 -14.31 -45.11
C PRO A 30 -21.31 -15.76 -44.59
N LEU A 31 -20.82 -16.03 -43.37
CA LEU A 31 -21.29 -17.11 -42.50
C LEU A 31 -20.92 -16.80 -41.04
N GLY A 32 -21.90 -16.76 -40.14
CA GLY A 32 -21.65 -16.82 -38.69
C GLY A 32 -21.53 -15.48 -37.96
N VAL A 33 -22.43 -15.29 -37.00
CA VAL A 33 -22.38 -14.28 -35.94
C VAL A 33 -21.10 -14.42 -35.12
N PHE A 34 -20.42 -13.31 -34.83
CA PHE A 34 -19.51 -13.21 -33.69
C PHE A 34 -19.99 -12.08 -32.77
N ALA A 35 -20.33 -12.45 -31.54
CA ALA A 35 -20.09 -11.57 -30.41
C ALA A 35 -18.57 -11.41 -30.24
N GLU A 36 -18.12 -10.44 -29.44
CA GLU A 36 -16.76 -10.49 -28.91
C GLU A 36 -16.65 -11.73 -28.01
N THR A 37 -16.22 -12.84 -28.60
CA THR A 37 -15.75 -14.00 -27.85
C THR A 37 -14.43 -13.58 -27.23
N ALA A 38 -14.42 -13.38 -25.92
CA ALA A 38 -13.20 -13.41 -25.14
C ALA A 38 -12.39 -14.66 -25.53
N ALA A 39 -11.05 -14.58 -25.49
CA ALA A 39 -10.22 -15.72 -25.80
C ALA A 39 -10.38 -16.75 -24.66
N VAL A 40 -11.34 -17.65 -24.82
CA VAL A 40 -11.51 -18.83 -23.98
C VAL A 40 -10.50 -19.85 -24.49
N HIS A 41 -9.66 -20.34 -23.59
CA HIS A 41 -8.75 -21.43 -23.87
C HIS A 41 -9.54 -22.72 -24.14
N ASP A 42 -9.18 -23.45 -25.20
CA ASP A 42 -9.89 -24.66 -25.61
C ASP A 42 -9.82 -25.72 -24.51
N LYS A 43 -10.90 -26.47 -24.28
CA LYS A 43 -10.92 -27.46 -23.20
C LYS A 43 -9.72 -28.41 -23.24
N PRO A 44 -9.05 -28.61 -22.10
CA PRO A 44 -7.87 -29.46 -22.05
C PRO A 44 -8.17 -30.93 -22.35
N ILE A 45 -7.13 -31.62 -22.82
CA ILE A 45 -7.22 -32.90 -23.55
C ILE A 45 -7.44 -34.07 -22.58
N HIS A 46 -8.61 -34.16 -21.95
CA HIS A 46 -8.85 -35.10 -20.84
C HIS A 46 -9.89 -36.20 -21.11
N THR A 47 -10.75 -36.08 -22.13
CA THR A 47 -12.00 -36.87 -22.17
C THR A 47 -11.83 -38.35 -22.47
N ASP A 48 -10.69 -38.78 -23.02
CA ASP A 48 -10.42 -40.18 -23.42
C ASP A 48 -9.13 -40.79 -22.81
N ALA A 49 -8.32 -40.00 -22.08
CA ALA A 49 -7.06 -40.47 -21.49
C ALA A 49 -7.29 -41.14 -20.12
N THR A 50 -7.10 -42.47 -20.05
CA THR A 50 -7.29 -43.25 -18.82
C THR A 50 -6.06 -43.30 -17.90
N ASP A 51 -4.99 -42.59 -18.24
CA ASP A 51 -3.82 -42.44 -17.40
C ASP A 51 -3.30 -40.98 -17.42
N GLY A 52 -2.40 -40.68 -16.49
CA GLY A 52 -1.84 -39.33 -16.32
C GLY A 52 -0.73 -39.00 -17.31
N SER A 53 -0.47 -39.81 -18.35
CA SER A 53 0.66 -39.61 -19.27
C SER A 53 0.48 -38.43 -20.23
N VAL A 54 -0.72 -37.84 -20.28
CA VAL A 54 -1.04 -36.64 -21.07
C VAL A 54 -0.72 -35.32 -20.37
N GLY A 55 -0.57 -35.32 -19.04
CA GLY A 55 -0.28 -34.10 -18.27
C GLY A 55 1.20 -33.92 -17.94
N LEU A 56 1.54 -32.71 -17.50
CA LEU A 56 2.87 -32.42 -16.97
C LEU A 56 3.13 -33.29 -15.74
N THR A 57 4.28 -33.98 -15.72
CA THR A 57 4.71 -34.85 -14.63
C THR A 57 6.10 -34.46 -14.15
N PHE A 58 6.32 -34.54 -12.85
CA PHE A 58 7.56 -34.14 -12.19
C PHE A 58 8.33 -35.40 -11.77
N ASP A 59 9.55 -35.56 -12.29
CA ASP A 59 10.44 -36.65 -11.87
C ASP A 59 11.09 -36.33 -10.53
N GLY A 60 11.62 -37.36 -9.86
CA GLY A 60 12.37 -37.19 -8.62
C GLY A 60 13.29 -38.35 -8.30
N THR A 61 14.43 -38.02 -7.70
CA THR A 61 15.48 -38.98 -7.32
C THR A 61 15.55 -39.18 -5.81
N VAL A 62 15.98 -40.36 -5.38
CA VAL A 62 16.14 -40.68 -3.95
C VAL A 62 17.53 -40.30 -3.48
N ASP A 63 17.61 -39.25 -2.67
CA ASP A 63 18.82 -38.74 -2.04
C ASP A 63 18.79 -38.95 -0.52
N ASN A 64 19.75 -39.73 -0.01
CA ASN A 64 19.86 -40.07 1.42
C ASN A 64 18.53 -40.59 2.05
N GLY A 65 17.76 -41.34 1.27
CA GLY A 65 16.45 -41.89 1.69
C GLY A 65 15.25 -40.95 1.56
N LYS A 66 15.44 -39.71 1.07
CA LYS A 66 14.36 -38.76 0.75
C LYS A 66 14.21 -38.63 -0.76
N THR A 67 12.99 -38.61 -1.28
CA THR A 67 12.76 -38.32 -2.71
C THR A 67 12.70 -36.82 -2.93
N CYS A 68 13.66 -36.29 -3.68
CA CYS A 68 13.78 -34.89 -4.07
C CYS A 68 13.23 -34.69 -5.50
N ALA A 69 12.76 -33.50 -5.85
CA ALA A 69 12.35 -33.23 -7.23
C ALA A 69 13.57 -33.15 -8.15
N ASP A 70 13.50 -33.75 -9.34
CA ASP A 70 14.46 -33.52 -10.42
C ASP A 70 14.03 -32.33 -11.30
N ASP A 71 12.73 -32.08 -11.40
CA ASP A 71 12.14 -31.00 -12.20
C ASP A 71 11.66 -29.83 -11.31
N ASN A 72 11.95 -28.59 -11.70
CA ASN A 72 11.47 -27.38 -11.02
C ASN A 72 10.97 -26.37 -12.06
N TYR A 73 9.80 -25.79 -11.83
CA TYR A 73 9.22 -24.72 -12.65
C TYR A 73 8.90 -23.54 -11.74
N ARG A 74 9.60 -22.41 -11.91
CA ARG A 74 9.51 -21.26 -10.99
C ARG A 74 9.36 -19.95 -11.78
N PRO A 75 8.41 -19.06 -11.44
CA PRO A 75 8.36 -17.72 -12.03
C PRO A 75 9.58 -16.88 -11.61
N THR A 76 10.00 -15.94 -12.45
CA THR A 76 11.15 -15.05 -12.17
C THR A 76 10.80 -13.78 -11.41
N LYS A 77 9.51 -13.48 -11.23
CA LYS A 77 9.01 -12.25 -10.61
C LYS A 77 7.81 -12.55 -9.71
N ARG A 78 7.58 -11.70 -8.70
CA ARG A 78 6.39 -11.73 -7.85
C ARG A 78 5.10 -11.49 -8.65
N PHE A 79 4.00 -12.07 -8.21
CA PHE A 79 2.66 -11.78 -8.76
C PHE A 79 2.20 -10.36 -8.35
N SER A 80 1.33 -9.76 -9.15
CA SER A 80 0.80 -8.40 -8.92
C SER A 80 -0.16 -8.28 -7.73
N ALA A 81 -0.73 -9.39 -7.25
CA ALA A 81 -1.54 -9.45 -6.04
C ALA A 81 -1.36 -10.80 -5.32
N VAL A 82 -1.91 -10.94 -4.11
CA VAL A 82 -2.02 -12.22 -3.41
C VAL A 82 -3.10 -13.08 -4.10
N PRO A 83 -2.85 -14.36 -4.42
CA PRO A 83 -3.86 -15.21 -5.04
C PRO A 83 -5.01 -15.53 -4.08
N HIS A 84 -6.23 -15.21 -4.50
CA HIS A 84 -7.47 -15.58 -3.81
C HIS A 84 -8.13 -16.84 -4.40
N THR A 85 -7.83 -17.21 -5.65
CA THR A 85 -8.26 -18.49 -6.21
C THR A 85 -7.10 -19.23 -6.85
N PHE A 86 -6.98 -20.52 -6.55
CA PHE A 86 -6.14 -21.48 -7.27
C PHE A 86 -7.02 -22.50 -8.00
N GLN A 87 -6.66 -22.82 -9.24
CA GLN A 87 -7.34 -23.83 -10.05
C GLN A 87 -6.33 -24.66 -10.83
N ALA A 88 -6.52 -25.97 -10.90
CA ALA A 88 -5.77 -26.84 -11.81
C ALA A 88 -6.52 -28.15 -12.09
N TRP A 89 -6.27 -28.76 -13.25
CA TRP A 89 -6.62 -30.14 -13.50
C TRP A 89 -5.54 -31.06 -12.94
N VAL A 90 -5.96 -32.01 -12.10
CA VAL A 90 -5.06 -32.95 -11.42
C VAL A 90 -5.44 -34.40 -11.67
N TYR A 91 -4.42 -35.23 -11.90
CA TYR A 91 -4.52 -36.69 -11.97
C TYR A 91 -3.66 -37.30 -10.87
N VAL A 92 -4.27 -38.15 -10.03
CA VAL A 92 -3.54 -38.87 -8.97
C VAL A 92 -3.40 -40.36 -9.32
N PRO A 93 -2.17 -40.89 -9.48
CA PRO A 93 -1.93 -42.31 -9.68
C PRO A 93 -2.36 -43.17 -8.47
N GLU A 94 -2.74 -44.43 -8.73
CA GLU A 94 -3.12 -45.42 -7.69
C GLU A 94 -2.01 -45.63 -6.62
N ALA A 95 -0.75 -45.38 -6.97
CA ALA A 95 0.39 -45.45 -6.05
C ALA A 95 0.30 -44.44 -4.89
N TYR A 96 -0.36 -43.29 -5.09
CA TYR A 96 -0.54 -42.22 -4.10
C TYR A 96 -1.96 -42.23 -3.50
N LYS A 97 -2.53 -43.43 -3.35
CA LYS A 97 -3.89 -43.65 -2.83
C LYS A 97 -4.05 -43.35 -1.34
N ILE A 98 -2.99 -43.50 -0.56
CA ILE A 98 -3.02 -43.31 0.90
C ILE A 98 -1.95 -42.32 1.38
N THR A 99 -0.84 -42.21 0.65
CA THR A 99 0.23 -41.25 0.88
C THR A 99 -0.04 -39.91 0.20
N SER A 100 0.57 -38.85 0.71
CA SER A 100 0.61 -37.53 0.06
C SER A 100 1.06 -37.61 -1.40
N ALA A 101 0.31 -36.92 -2.26
CA ALA A 101 0.69 -36.68 -3.65
C ALA A 101 1.47 -35.37 -3.83
N GLY A 102 1.69 -34.59 -2.75
CA GLY A 102 2.61 -33.45 -2.73
C GLY A 102 2.01 -32.09 -3.06
N VAL A 103 2.87 -31.08 -3.10
CA VAL A 103 2.57 -29.68 -3.40
C VAL A 103 2.35 -29.49 -4.89
N ILE A 104 1.16 -29.04 -5.28
CA ILE A 104 0.84 -28.71 -6.67
C ILE A 104 1.43 -27.34 -7.03
N MET A 105 1.31 -26.37 -6.13
CA MET A 105 1.81 -25.01 -6.34
C MET A 105 2.05 -24.32 -5.00
N GLY A 106 3.24 -23.75 -4.77
CA GLY A 106 3.53 -23.05 -3.51
C GLY A 106 4.83 -22.26 -3.49
N ASN A 107 4.98 -21.38 -2.50
CA ASN A 107 6.16 -20.52 -2.35
C ASN A 107 6.92 -20.70 -1.02
N LYS A 108 6.55 -21.69 -0.20
CA LYS A 108 7.20 -21.96 1.09
C LYS A 108 8.71 -22.18 0.94
N THR A 109 9.51 -21.52 1.77
CA THR A 109 10.97 -21.69 1.87
C THR A 109 11.35 -22.61 3.04
N ALA A 110 12.64 -22.94 3.16
CA ALA A 110 13.14 -23.83 4.22
C ALA A 110 13.51 -23.14 5.55
N ASN A 111 13.67 -21.81 5.57
CA ASN A 111 14.26 -21.08 6.69
C ASN A 111 13.26 -20.11 7.34
N ASN A 112 12.69 -20.56 8.46
CA ASN A 112 11.70 -19.79 9.26
C ASN A 112 12.25 -18.49 9.88
N ASP A 113 13.57 -18.31 9.97
CA ASP A 113 14.20 -17.18 10.68
C ASP A 113 14.39 -15.91 9.84
N THR A 114 14.24 -15.97 8.51
CA THR A 114 14.47 -14.82 7.61
C THR A 114 13.51 -14.78 6.43
N ARG A 115 12.31 -14.24 6.70
CA ARG A 115 11.21 -13.98 5.73
C ARG A 115 10.66 -15.27 5.07
N GLY A 116 9.40 -15.34 4.70
CA GLY A 116 8.28 -14.41 4.88
C GLY A 116 7.00 -15.23 4.97
N ALA A 117 5.87 -14.60 4.72
CA ALA A 117 4.63 -15.34 4.65
C ALA A 117 4.55 -16.19 3.36
N TYR A 118 3.79 -17.28 3.40
CA TYR A 118 3.70 -18.22 2.29
C TYR A 118 2.28 -18.73 2.08
N LEU A 119 2.07 -19.31 0.90
CA LEU A 119 0.85 -19.94 0.43
C LEU A 119 1.20 -21.18 -0.41
N THR A 120 0.66 -22.33 -0.02
CA THR A 120 0.98 -23.62 -0.64
C THR A 120 -0.29 -24.46 -0.82
N PHE A 121 -0.63 -24.77 -2.07
CA PHE A 121 -1.70 -25.66 -2.48
C PHE A 121 -1.14 -27.07 -2.71
N SER A 122 -1.72 -28.08 -2.05
CA SER A 122 -1.16 -29.44 -2.02
C SER A 122 -2.21 -30.54 -1.89
N LEU A 123 -1.83 -31.78 -2.19
CA LEU A 123 -2.59 -32.99 -1.89
C LEU A 123 -1.86 -33.81 -0.82
N GLY A 124 -2.35 -33.73 0.42
CA GLY A 124 -1.81 -34.53 1.53
C GLY A 124 -2.28 -35.98 1.51
N ASP A 125 -2.04 -36.70 2.61
CA ASP A 125 -2.41 -38.11 2.75
C ASP A 125 -3.88 -38.37 2.41
N ASN A 126 -4.14 -39.54 1.82
CA ASN A 126 -5.43 -39.93 1.24
C ASN A 126 -5.95 -39.01 0.12
N ARG A 127 -5.07 -38.22 -0.51
CA ARG A 127 -5.36 -37.29 -1.64
C ARG A 127 -6.30 -36.15 -1.25
N VAL A 128 -6.29 -35.78 0.02
CA VAL A 128 -7.06 -34.66 0.57
C VAL A 128 -6.45 -33.36 0.05
N PRO A 129 -7.20 -32.46 -0.60
CA PRO A 129 -6.74 -31.11 -0.91
C PRO A 129 -6.46 -30.33 0.36
N GLN A 130 -5.35 -29.61 0.38
CA GLN A 130 -4.85 -28.87 1.55
C GLN A 130 -4.23 -27.56 1.10
N ILE A 131 -4.55 -26.50 1.84
CA ILE A 131 -3.91 -25.20 1.74
C ILE A 131 -3.14 -24.95 3.04
N PHE A 132 -1.83 -24.76 2.91
CA PHE A 132 -0.99 -24.24 3.98
C PHE A 132 -0.77 -22.76 3.73
N TYR A 133 -0.82 -21.97 4.80
CA TYR A 133 -0.59 -20.54 4.71
C TYR A 133 0.04 -19.99 5.97
N TYR A 134 0.59 -18.79 5.85
CA TYR A 134 1.07 -17.98 6.96
C TYR A 134 0.19 -16.76 7.12
N ASP A 135 -0.34 -16.56 8.32
CA ASP A 135 -1.24 -15.45 8.60
C ASP A 135 -0.51 -14.13 8.96
N ASP A 136 -1.27 -13.04 9.02
CA ASP A 136 -0.78 -11.73 9.45
C ASP A 136 -0.39 -11.64 10.95
N LEU A 137 -0.53 -12.72 11.71
CA LEU A 137 -0.07 -12.86 13.10
C LEU A 137 1.26 -13.63 13.20
N LEU A 138 1.85 -14.01 12.06
CA LEU A 138 3.08 -14.82 11.95
C LEU A 138 2.90 -16.26 12.47
N VAL A 139 1.76 -16.87 12.16
CA VAL A 139 1.36 -18.23 12.53
C VAL A 139 1.15 -19.11 11.30
N ASP A 140 1.69 -20.33 11.34
CA ASP A 140 1.44 -21.38 10.35
C ASP A 140 0.04 -21.97 10.51
N HIS A 141 -0.71 -22.06 9.42
CA HIS A 141 -2.03 -22.68 9.37
C HIS A 141 -2.16 -23.70 8.25
N GLU A 142 -3.14 -24.59 8.42
CA GLU A 142 -3.44 -25.69 7.50
C GLU A 142 -4.96 -25.91 7.46
N VAL A 143 -5.57 -25.79 6.28
CA VAL A 143 -6.98 -26.17 6.06
C VAL A 143 -7.02 -27.44 5.20
N LYS A 144 -7.72 -28.47 5.70
CA LYS A 144 -7.84 -29.80 5.07
C LYS A 144 -9.27 -30.07 4.61
N PHE A 145 -9.46 -30.27 3.31
CA PHE A 145 -10.75 -30.63 2.72
C PHE A 145 -10.98 -32.14 2.78
N THR A 146 -11.15 -32.66 4.00
CA THR A 146 -11.20 -34.11 4.30
C THR A 146 -12.33 -34.88 3.59
N LYS A 147 -13.37 -34.20 3.10
CA LYS A 147 -14.46 -34.79 2.31
C LYS A 147 -14.23 -34.67 0.79
N SER A 148 -13.26 -33.88 0.36
CA SER A 148 -12.96 -33.56 -1.04
C SER A 148 -11.76 -34.34 -1.61
N ALA A 149 -11.51 -35.55 -1.11
CA ALA A 149 -10.38 -36.38 -1.57
C ALA A 149 -10.44 -36.65 -3.09
N ILE A 150 -9.39 -36.27 -3.82
CA ILE A 150 -9.32 -36.41 -5.29
C ILE A 150 -9.43 -37.89 -5.70
N PRO A 151 -10.23 -38.26 -6.71
CA PRO A 151 -10.25 -39.63 -7.24
C PRO A 151 -8.90 -40.10 -7.80
N VAL A 152 -8.56 -41.36 -7.55
CA VAL A 152 -7.43 -42.04 -8.22
C VAL A 152 -7.79 -42.43 -9.65
N GLY A 153 -6.81 -42.35 -10.56
CA GLY A 153 -6.98 -42.84 -11.93
C GLY A 153 -7.94 -42.04 -12.80
N LYS A 154 -8.28 -40.80 -12.42
CA LYS A 154 -9.24 -39.94 -13.12
C LYS A 154 -8.82 -38.47 -13.00
N TRP A 155 -8.75 -37.78 -14.13
CA TRP A 155 -8.62 -36.32 -14.19
C TRP A 155 -9.78 -35.65 -13.44
N THR A 156 -9.44 -34.68 -12.59
CA THR A 156 -10.39 -33.93 -11.76
C THR A 156 -9.96 -32.47 -11.72
N MET A 157 -10.88 -31.55 -11.97
CA MET A 157 -10.59 -30.12 -11.81
C MET A 157 -10.70 -29.79 -10.33
N LEU A 158 -9.60 -29.34 -9.72
CA LEU A 158 -9.55 -28.87 -8.34
C LEU A 158 -9.51 -27.34 -8.35
N THR A 159 -10.46 -26.71 -7.67
CA THR A 159 -10.44 -25.25 -7.43
C THR A 159 -10.53 -25.00 -5.93
N VAL A 160 -9.62 -24.15 -5.42
CA VAL A 160 -9.62 -23.67 -4.04
C VAL A 160 -9.79 -22.16 -4.07
N VAL A 161 -10.91 -21.68 -3.54
CA VAL A 161 -11.29 -20.26 -3.48
C VAL A 161 -11.18 -19.79 -2.03
N TRP A 162 -10.45 -18.71 -1.77
CA TRP A 162 -10.39 -18.02 -0.49
C TRP A 162 -11.22 -16.73 -0.52
N GLU A 163 -12.38 -16.77 0.13
CA GLU A 163 -13.32 -15.67 0.25
C GLU A 163 -12.94 -14.81 1.47
N GLY A 164 -11.98 -13.90 1.30
CA GLY A 164 -11.52 -13.01 2.38
C GLY A 164 -12.63 -12.14 2.98
N GLU A 165 -13.67 -11.80 2.22
CA GLU A 165 -14.83 -11.04 2.73
C GLU A 165 -15.70 -11.82 3.72
N THR A 166 -15.76 -13.16 3.59
CA THR A 166 -16.67 -14.03 4.36
C THR A 166 -15.93 -14.90 5.40
N GLY A 167 -14.61 -15.01 5.32
CA GLY A 167 -13.80 -15.84 6.22
C GLY A 167 -13.90 -17.35 5.91
N TYR A 168 -14.16 -17.71 4.66
CA TYR A 168 -14.23 -19.10 4.21
C TYR A 168 -13.18 -19.44 3.17
N VAL A 169 -12.72 -20.70 3.17
CA VAL A 169 -12.06 -21.31 2.02
C VAL A 169 -12.96 -22.43 1.49
N SER A 170 -13.27 -22.35 0.20
CA SER A 170 -14.21 -23.18 -0.53
C SER A 170 -13.44 -24.09 -1.51
N CYS A 171 -13.63 -25.40 -1.41
CA CYS A 171 -13.03 -26.40 -2.30
C CYS A 171 -14.09 -26.94 -3.27
N TYR A 172 -13.83 -26.80 -4.57
CA TYR A 172 -14.65 -27.30 -5.65
C TYR A 172 -13.95 -28.45 -6.36
N LEU A 173 -14.73 -29.46 -6.76
CA LEU A 173 -14.30 -30.55 -7.62
C LEU A 173 -15.19 -30.59 -8.85
N ASP A 174 -14.59 -30.66 -10.04
CA ASP A 174 -15.31 -30.70 -11.33
C ASP A 174 -16.40 -29.60 -11.44
N GLY A 175 -16.03 -28.35 -11.08
CA GLY A 175 -16.92 -27.18 -11.13
C GLY A 175 -18.05 -27.17 -10.08
N THR A 176 -18.02 -28.06 -9.07
CA THR A 176 -19.07 -28.20 -8.05
C THR A 176 -18.49 -28.07 -6.64
N LEU A 177 -19.13 -27.27 -5.77
CA LEU A 177 -18.70 -27.10 -4.38
C LEU A 177 -18.71 -28.46 -3.67
N SER A 178 -17.56 -28.87 -3.12
CA SER A 178 -17.35 -30.17 -2.49
C SER A 178 -17.30 -30.05 -0.96
N GLU A 179 -16.54 -29.07 -0.46
CA GLU A 179 -16.44 -28.77 0.98
C GLU A 179 -16.09 -27.29 1.16
N GLN A 180 -16.51 -26.71 2.29
CA GLN A 180 -16.14 -25.37 2.71
C GLN A 180 -15.66 -25.45 4.17
N ALA A 181 -14.64 -24.69 4.51
CA ALA A 181 -14.07 -24.60 5.84
C ALA A 181 -13.94 -23.14 6.28
N SER A 182 -14.25 -22.86 7.55
CA SER A 182 -14.00 -21.55 8.15
C SER A 182 -12.50 -21.31 8.32
N PHE A 183 -12.09 -20.07 8.11
CA PHE A 183 -10.70 -19.62 8.03
C PHE A 183 -10.49 -18.42 8.97
N LEU A 184 -9.37 -18.41 9.68
CA LEU A 184 -8.99 -17.39 10.67
C LEU A 184 -7.46 -17.37 10.75
N PRO A 185 -6.75 -16.23 10.62
CA PRO A 185 -7.10 -14.92 10.07
C PRO A 185 -6.50 -14.71 8.65
N ASP A 186 -6.59 -13.49 8.11
CA ASP A 186 -6.13 -13.10 6.76
C ASP A 186 -4.73 -13.63 6.38
N LEU A 187 -4.55 -13.96 5.09
CA LEU A 187 -3.22 -14.13 4.49
C LEU A 187 -2.40 -12.87 4.75
N HIS A 188 -1.18 -13.04 5.27
CA HIS A 188 -0.27 -11.94 5.51
C HIS A 188 0.03 -11.18 4.21
N GLU A 189 0.17 -9.86 4.28
CA GLU A 189 0.54 -9.02 3.13
C GLU A 189 1.83 -9.44 2.38
N HIS A 190 2.75 -10.14 3.05
CA HIS A 190 3.99 -10.64 2.45
C HIS A 190 3.84 -12.00 1.74
N VAL A 191 2.63 -12.60 1.68
CA VAL A 191 2.40 -13.93 1.09
C VAL A 191 2.80 -14.01 -0.39
N ASN A 192 2.82 -12.89 -1.12
CA ASN A 192 3.22 -12.84 -2.52
C ASN A 192 4.66 -12.34 -2.76
N GLU A 193 5.48 -12.14 -1.72
CA GLU A 193 6.89 -11.70 -1.90
C GLU A 193 7.69 -12.69 -2.74
N LEU A 194 7.43 -13.99 -2.57
CA LEU A 194 7.95 -15.06 -3.42
C LEU A 194 6.84 -15.59 -4.35
N PRO A 195 7.08 -15.73 -5.66
CA PRO A 195 6.09 -16.30 -6.56
C PRO A 195 5.93 -17.82 -6.35
N LEU A 196 4.72 -18.33 -6.46
CA LEU A 196 4.43 -19.75 -6.27
C LEU A 196 5.02 -20.58 -7.42
N ALA A 197 5.87 -21.56 -7.07
CA ALA A 197 6.44 -22.53 -7.99
C ALA A 197 5.39 -23.55 -8.42
N LEU A 198 5.50 -24.11 -9.63
CA LEU A 198 4.62 -25.15 -10.13
C LEU A 198 5.23 -26.55 -9.89
N GLY A 199 4.40 -27.48 -9.42
CA GLY A 199 4.81 -28.84 -9.06
C GLY A 199 5.56 -28.96 -7.75
N GLY A 200 5.65 -27.91 -6.94
CA GLY A 200 6.41 -27.91 -5.70
C GLY A 200 6.48 -26.54 -5.03
N ASP A 201 7.49 -26.36 -4.20
CA ASP A 201 7.80 -25.10 -3.51
C ASP A 201 9.33 -24.84 -3.47
N TYR A 202 9.78 -23.94 -2.59
CA TYR A 202 11.17 -23.54 -2.40
C TYR A 202 11.75 -24.17 -1.12
N THR A 203 11.10 -25.19 -0.56
CA THR A 203 11.70 -26.00 0.51
C THR A 203 12.87 -26.79 -0.09
N MET A 204 13.95 -26.93 0.68
CA MET A 204 15.21 -27.39 0.08
C MET A 204 15.10 -28.78 -0.55
N MET A 205 15.58 -28.86 -1.79
CA MET A 205 15.52 -30.00 -2.70
C MET A 205 14.09 -30.42 -3.09
N ASN A 206 13.11 -29.52 -2.87
CA ASN A 206 11.69 -29.67 -3.21
C ASN A 206 11.15 -31.08 -2.89
N THR A 207 11.42 -31.55 -1.66
CA THR A 207 11.07 -32.94 -1.26
C THR A 207 9.57 -33.21 -1.18
N SER A 208 8.76 -32.15 -1.21
CA SER A 208 7.29 -32.19 -1.15
C SER A 208 6.61 -32.14 -2.53
N TYR A 209 7.37 -32.15 -3.64
CA TYR A 209 6.87 -32.00 -5.01
C TYR A 209 5.68 -32.88 -5.42
N PHE A 210 4.93 -32.44 -6.43
CA PHE A 210 3.74 -33.12 -6.93
C PHE A 210 4.05 -34.44 -7.64
N ARG A 211 3.31 -35.49 -7.29
CA ARG A 211 3.49 -36.87 -7.80
C ARG A 211 2.27 -37.35 -8.58
N GLY A 212 1.77 -36.46 -9.43
CA GLY A 212 0.63 -36.70 -10.31
C GLY A 212 0.85 -36.12 -11.70
N GLY A 213 -0.18 -36.18 -12.53
CA GLY A 213 -0.28 -35.41 -13.77
C GLY A 213 -0.99 -34.08 -13.50
N LEU A 214 -0.52 -33.01 -14.12
CA LEU A 214 -1.05 -31.65 -13.97
C LEU A 214 -1.37 -31.06 -15.35
N GLN A 215 -2.48 -30.33 -15.47
CA GLN A 215 -2.84 -29.49 -16.63
C GLN A 215 -3.55 -28.20 -16.16
N ASP A 216 -3.49 -27.13 -16.96
CA ASP A 216 -4.22 -25.84 -16.82
C ASP A 216 -4.15 -25.18 -15.43
N ALA A 217 -2.94 -24.92 -14.93
CA ALA A 217 -2.75 -24.28 -13.63
C ALA A 217 -3.01 -22.76 -13.72
N SER A 218 -3.91 -22.25 -12.89
CA SER A 218 -4.38 -20.86 -12.91
C SER A 218 -4.42 -20.25 -11.52
N LEU A 219 -4.06 -18.98 -11.40
CA LEU A 219 -4.21 -18.16 -10.18
C LEU A 219 -5.01 -16.91 -10.49
N TYR A 220 -5.97 -16.54 -9.62
CA TYR A 220 -6.71 -15.27 -9.71
C TYR A 220 -6.47 -14.40 -8.48
N ALA A 221 -6.46 -13.08 -8.67
CA ALA A 221 -6.36 -12.06 -7.63
C ALA A 221 -7.63 -11.97 -6.75
N THR A 222 -8.74 -12.56 -7.22
CA THR A 222 -10.07 -12.49 -6.61
C THR A 222 -10.59 -13.86 -6.22
N ALA A 223 -11.66 -13.87 -5.41
CA ALA A 223 -12.39 -15.08 -5.06
C ALA A 223 -13.42 -15.41 -6.16
N ARG A 224 -13.15 -16.42 -7.00
CA ARG A 224 -14.06 -16.84 -8.08
C ARG A 224 -15.39 -17.33 -7.50
N THR A 225 -16.50 -16.81 -8.02
CA THR A 225 -17.83 -17.25 -7.60
C THR A 225 -18.10 -18.71 -8.04
N ALA A 226 -19.03 -19.38 -7.37
CA ALA A 226 -19.46 -20.72 -7.75
C ALA A 226 -20.03 -20.82 -9.19
N ALA A 227 -20.45 -19.70 -9.79
CA ALA A 227 -20.89 -19.64 -11.18
C ALA A 227 -19.69 -19.61 -12.15
N GLU A 228 -18.64 -18.85 -11.82
CA GLU A 228 -17.41 -18.73 -12.61
C GLU A 228 -16.57 -20.02 -12.53
N VAL A 229 -16.37 -20.60 -11.35
CA VAL A 229 -15.69 -21.90 -11.19
C VAL A 229 -16.39 -23.00 -12.02
N LYS A 230 -17.71 -22.92 -12.13
CA LYS A 230 -18.50 -23.82 -12.99
C LYS A 230 -18.38 -23.47 -14.47
N ALA A 231 -18.26 -22.19 -14.83
CA ALA A 231 -18.02 -21.76 -16.20
C ALA A 231 -16.64 -22.20 -16.71
N ASP A 232 -15.59 -22.06 -15.89
CA ASP A 232 -14.23 -22.53 -16.18
C ASP A 232 -14.24 -24.04 -16.47
N TYR A 233 -14.87 -24.85 -15.62
CA TYR A 233 -15.06 -26.30 -15.85
C TYR A 233 -15.85 -26.61 -17.14
N GLN A 234 -16.86 -25.80 -17.45
CA GLN A 234 -17.77 -26.04 -18.57
C GLN A 234 -17.24 -25.56 -19.92
N ASN A 235 -16.32 -24.59 -19.95
CA ASN A 235 -15.92 -23.89 -21.17
C ASN A 235 -14.41 -23.82 -21.40
N GLY A 236 -13.58 -23.99 -20.35
CA GLY A 236 -12.17 -23.61 -20.35
C GLY A 236 -11.97 -22.26 -19.64
N VAL A 237 -10.71 -21.93 -19.29
CA VAL A 237 -10.37 -20.66 -18.64
C VAL A 237 -10.44 -19.51 -19.65
N ASN A 238 -11.01 -18.38 -19.25
CA ASN A 238 -10.93 -17.15 -20.04
C ASN A 238 -9.56 -16.49 -19.81
N ILE A 239 -8.63 -16.64 -20.75
CA ILE A 239 -7.28 -16.06 -20.61
C ILE A 239 -7.25 -14.53 -20.77
N SER A 240 -8.38 -13.91 -21.15
CA SER A 240 -8.59 -12.46 -21.19
C SER A 240 -9.26 -11.92 -19.92
N ASP A 241 -9.40 -12.73 -18.86
CA ASP A 241 -9.98 -12.32 -17.59
C ASP A 241 -9.04 -11.36 -16.83
N PRO A 242 -9.45 -10.13 -16.49
CA PRO A 242 -8.56 -9.14 -15.86
C PRO A 242 -8.19 -9.50 -14.41
N GLU A 243 -8.89 -10.44 -13.78
CA GLU A 243 -8.60 -10.90 -12.43
C GLU A 243 -7.56 -12.04 -12.39
N LEU A 244 -7.21 -12.59 -13.56
CA LEU A 244 -6.26 -13.69 -13.71
C LEU A 244 -4.83 -13.16 -13.48
N LEU A 245 -4.11 -13.75 -12.52
CA LEU A 245 -2.70 -13.44 -12.26
C LEU A 245 -1.78 -14.17 -13.25
N CYS A 246 -2.03 -15.46 -13.48
CA CYS A 246 -1.33 -16.27 -14.46
C CYS A 246 -2.20 -17.46 -14.92
N HIS A 247 -1.94 -17.96 -16.12
CA HIS A 247 -2.50 -19.23 -16.60
C HIS A 247 -1.45 -20.01 -17.39
N TYR A 248 -1.21 -21.25 -16.96
CA TYR A 248 -0.25 -22.16 -17.58
C TYR A 248 -1.01 -23.35 -18.19
N ASP A 249 -1.17 -23.31 -19.51
CA ASP A 249 -1.62 -24.42 -20.35
C ASP A 249 -0.49 -25.47 -20.42
N VAL A 250 -0.42 -26.34 -19.42
CA VAL A 250 0.65 -27.34 -19.28
C VAL A 250 0.20 -28.73 -19.69
N ASP A 251 1.03 -29.44 -20.44
CA ASP A 251 0.83 -30.84 -20.78
C ASP A 251 2.13 -31.68 -20.69
N ALA A 252 2.06 -32.96 -21.07
CA ALA A 252 3.22 -33.85 -21.03
C ALA A 252 4.36 -33.43 -21.99
N SER A 253 4.07 -32.58 -22.97
CA SER A 253 5.06 -32.07 -23.93
C SER A 253 5.90 -30.92 -23.37
N ASP A 254 5.44 -30.22 -22.33
CA ASP A 254 6.20 -29.13 -21.68
C ASP A 254 7.31 -29.62 -20.75
N LYS A 255 7.36 -30.93 -20.50
CA LYS A 255 8.36 -31.53 -19.61
C LYS A 255 9.78 -31.19 -20.06
N GLY A 256 10.49 -30.47 -19.20
CA GLY A 256 11.88 -30.06 -19.41
C GLY A 256 12.07 -28.74 -20.17
N LYS A 257 11.04 -27.88 -20.22
CA LYS A 257 11.04 -26.61 -20.95
C LYS A 257 10.50 -25.45 -20.11
N ASP A 258 10.90 -24.23 -20.45
CA ASP A 258 10.22 -23.03 -19.96
C ASP A 258 8.78 -22.98 -20.49
N ILE A 259 7.86 -22.46 -19.68
CA ILE A 259 6.41 -22.43 -19.97
C ILE A 259 5.93 -20.98 -19.92
N ALA A 260 5.28 -20.52 -20.99
CA ALA A 260 4.77 -19.17 -21.09
C ALA A 260 3.49 -18.97 -20.26
N ASP A 261 3.32 -17.77 -19.72
CA ASP A 261 2.09 -17.32 -19.07
C ASP A 261 1.06 -16.88 -20.13
N ALA A 262 0.08 -17.74 -20.39
CA ALA A 262 -0.82 -17.63 -21.53
C ALA A 262 -1.82 -16.46 -21.43
N CYS A 263 -2.00 -15.83 -20.26
CA CYS A 263 -2.78 -14.59 -20.14
C CYS A 263 -1.98 -13.32 -20.51
N GLY A 264 -0.66 -13.42 -20.71
CA GLY A 264 0.17 -12.30 -21.14
C GLY A 264 0.60 -11.34 -20.02
N ASN A 265 0.35 -11.67 -18.75
CA ASN A 265 0.89 -10.92 -17.61
C ASN A 265 2.41 -11.12 -17.44
N GLY A 266 3.00 -12.08 -18.16
CA GLY A 266 4.43 -12.34 -18.25
C GLY A 266 5.01 -12.95 -16.99
N ASN A 267 4.26 -13.80 -16.29
CA ASN A 267 4.71 -14.59 -15.15
C ASN A 267 5.29 -15.94 -15.59
N ASP A 268 6.04 -15.96 -16.69
CA ASP A 268 6.54 -17.18 -17.33
C ASP A 268 7.33 -18.08 -16.34
N LEU A 269 7.09 -19.39 -16.41
CA LEU A 269 7.78 -20.37 -15.59
C LEU A 269 9.11 -20.76 -16.24
N GLN A 270 10.21 -20.56 -15.52
CA GLN A 270 11.51 -21.09 -15.93
C GLN A 270 11.70 -22.52 -15.42
N TYR A 271 12.14 -23.40 -16.30
CA TYR A 271 12.53 -24.77 -15.96
C TYR A 271 13.97 -24.84 -15.44
N SER A 272 14.18 -25.61 -14.39
CA SER A 272 15.51 -25.93 -13.88
C SER A 272 15.57 -27.36 -13.38
N LYS A 273 16.45 -28.17 -14.00
CA LYS A 273 16.72 -29.54 -13.56
C LYS A 273 17.64 -29.55 -12.34
N THR A 274 17.25 -30.25 -11.28
CA THR A 274 17.97 -30.29 -9.98
C THR A 274 19.36 -30.91 -10.09
N TRP A 275 19.52 -32.02 -10.81
CA TRP A 275 20.80 -32.71 -10.93
C TRP A 275 21.25 -32.81 -12.39
N LEU A 276 22.38 -32.18 -12.68
CA LEU A 276 23.04 -32.24 -13.98
C LEU A 276 24.25 -33.17 -13.96
N THR A 277 24.36 -33.97 -15.01
CA THR A 277 25.55 -34.78 -15.32
C THR A 277 26.63 -33.92 -15.99
N GLU A 278 27.87 -34.42 -16.01
CA GLU A 278 28.98 -33.77 -16.73
C GLU A 278 28.67 -33.54 -18.22
N ALA A 279 27.92 -34.44 -18.87
CA ALA A 279 27.55 -34.31 -20.28
C ALA A 279 26.53 -33.17 -20.53
N GLU A 280 25.60 -32.96 -19.60
CA GLU A 280 24.64 -31.85 -19.66
C GLU A 280 25.34 -30.52 -19.35
N MET A 281 26.27 -30.49 -18.40
CA MET A 281 27.12 -29.32 -18.17
C MET A 281 28.02 -28.98 -19.34
N GLU A 282 28.56 -29.96 -20.06
CA GLU A 282 29.36 -29.70 -21.26
C GLU A 282 28.52 -29.05 -22.37
N ALA A 283 27.24 -29.43 -22.49
CA ALA A 283 26.31 -28.77 -23.41
C ALA A 283 25.99 -27.32 -22.98
N ILE A 284 25.87 -27.04 -21.68
CA ILE A 284 25.72 -25.67 -21.15
C ILE A 284 27.00 -24.86 -21.42
N ARG A 285 28.18 -25.42 -21.16
CA ARG A 285 29.49 -24.77 -21.41
C ARG A 285 29.69 -24.37 -22.86
N ALA A 286 29.18 -25.17 -23.80
CA ALA A 286 29.26 -24.91 -25.24
C ALA A 286 28.50 -23.64 -25.69
N ASN A 287 27.61 -23.10 -24.85
CA ASN A 287 26.90 -21.84 -25.12
C ASN A 287 27.68 -20.60 -24.67
N TYR A 288 28.75 -20.74 -23.89
CA TYR A 288 29.56 -19.60 -23.44
C TYR A 288 30.51 -19.10 -24.54
N THR A 289 30.71 -17.77 -24.56
CA THR A 289 31.45 -17.05 -25.60
C THR A 289 32.98 -17.14 -25.46
N PHE A 290 33.49 -17.47 -24.27
CA PHE A 290 34.92 -17.51 -23.95
C PHE A 290 35.36 -18.87 -23.38
N THR A 291 36.66 -19.15 -23.47
CA THR A 291 37.30 -20.29 -22.78
C THR A 291 37.91 -19.83 -21.46
N PRO A 292 37.56 -20.43 -20.30
CA PRO A 292 38.12 -20.02 -19.02
C PRO A 292 39.64 -20.15 -18.96
N SER A 293 40.28 -19.15 -18.36
CA SER A 293 41.70 -19.16 -18.07
C SER A 293 42.00 -19.78 -16.70
N TYR A 294 41.20 -19.44 -15.67
CA TYR A 294 41.40 -19.90 -14.30
C TYR A 294 40.06 -20.02 -13.54
N ALA A 295 40.11 -20.59 -12.33
CA ALA A 295 38.94 -20.69 -11.46
C ALA A 295 39.23 -20.16 -10.04
N PHE A 296 38.24 -19.51 -9.45
CA PHE A 296 38.13 -19.39 -7.99
C PHE A 296 37.01 -20.32 -7.51
N ALA A 297 37.15 -20.86 -6.31
CA ALA A 297 36.13 -21.67 -5.66
C ALA A 297 35.57 -20.94 -4.43
N ALA A 298 34.27 -21.07 -4.17
CA ALA A 298 33.65 -20.72 -2.92
C ALA A 298 33.03 -21.97 -2.26
N ILE A 299 33.15 -22.04 -0.93
CA ILE A 299 32.52 -23.05 -0.08
C ILE A 299 31.54 -22.30 0.80
N GLY A 300 30.28 -22.73 0.82
CA GLY A 300 29.26 -22.18 1.72
C GLY A 300 29.48 -22.56 3.17
N ASP A 301 28.45 -22.39 3.99
CA ASP A 301 28.55 -22.68 5.42
C ASP A 301 28.50 -24.20 5.65
N THR A 302 29.38 -24.68 6.52
CA THR A 302 29.66 -26.13 6.69
C THR A 302 29.22 -26.69 8.02
N GLN A 303 28.80 -25.81 8.94
CA GLN A 303 28.60 -26.08 10.35
C GLN A 303 27.75 -27.33 10.62
N LYS A 304 26.62 -27.50 9.93
CA LYS A 304 25.71 -28.65 10.16
C LYS A 304 26.35 -29.99 9.79
N THR A 305 27.18 -30.02 8.75
CA THR A 305 27.93 -31.22 8.36
C THR A 305 29.13 -31.45 9.28
N THR A 306 29.90 -30.41 9.62
CA THR A 306 31.02 -30.48 10.59
C THR A 306 30.56 -31.02 11.94
N TYR A 307 29.46 -30.50 12.49
CA TYR A 307 28.91 -30.91 13.79
C TYR A 307 28.42 -32.35 13.78
N ARG A 308 27.67 -32.75 12.73
CA ARG A 308 27.22 -34.14 12.59
C ARG A 308 28.40 -35.10 12.54
N GLU A 309 29.48 -34.75 11.83
CA GLU A 309 30.66 -35.62 11.74
C GLU A 309 31.48 -35.66 13.03
N ALA A 310 31.81 -34.50 13.61
CA ALA A 310 32.67 -34.40 14.78
C ALA A 310 31.96 -34.83 16.08
N ILE A 311 30.67 -34.50 16.24
CA ILE A 311 29.91 -34.68 17.49
C ILE A 311 28.96 -35.89 17.41
N THR A 312 28.11 -35.96 16.37
CA THR A 312 27.10 -37.06 16.27
C THR A 312 27.74 -38.38 15.87
N ASN A 313 28.64 -38.38 14.89
CA ASN A 313 29.35 -39.56 14.40
C ASN A 313 30.70 -39.80 15.13
N ALA A 314 31.12 -38.88 16.00
CA ALA A 314 32.37 -38.92 16.77
C ALA A 314 33.64 -39.14 15.91
N ILE A 315 33.68 -38.58 14.70
CA ILE A 315 34.82 -38.71 13.78
C ILE A 315 35.97 -37.83 14.28
N THR A 316 36.97 -38.47 14.87
CA THR A 316 38.19 -37.81 15.39
C THR A 316 39.36 -37.85 14.40
N THR A 317 39.39 -38.86 13.52
CA THR A 317 40.34 -38.99 12.41
C THR A 317 39.57 -39.03 11.09
N PRO A 318 39.37 -37.88 10.43
CA PRO A 318 38.66 -37.81 9.17
C PRO A 318 39.51 -38.35 8.01
N THR A 319 38.85 -39.02 7.08
CA THR A 319 39.43 -39.63 5.88
C THR A 319 38.45 -39.48 4.71
N ALA A 320 38.93 -39.75 3.50
CA ALA A 320 38.07 -39.77 2.30
C ALA A 320 36.97 -40.84 2.36
N GLU A 321 37.03 -41.82 3.26
CA GLU A 321 36.02 -42.87 3.40
C GLU A 321 34.93 -42.49 4.40
N ASN A 322 35.29 -41.86 5.53
CA ASN A 322 34.37 -41.62 6.65
C ASN A 322 33.85 -40.18 6.80
N SER A 323 34.44 -39.18 6.14
CA SER A 323 34.05 -37.76 6.29
C SER A 323 33.83 -37.08 4.95
N ALA A 324 32.61 -36.57 4.74
CA ALA A 324 32.23 -35.73 3.62
C ALA A 324 32.91 -34.36 3.67
N THR A 325 33.06 -33.78 4.87
CA THR A 325 33.84 -32.55 5.06
C THR A 325 35.25 -32.73 4.50
N TYR A 326 35.92 -33.81 4.87
CA TYR A 326 37.27 -34.12 4.40
C TYR A 326 37.34 -34.43 2.90
N ARG A 327 36.32 -35.12 2.34
CA ARG A 327 36.20 -35.35 0.90
C ARG A 327 36.06 -34.06 0.10
N MET A 328 35.28 -33.09 0.57
CA MET A 328 35.11 -31.80 -0.11
C MET A 328 36.44 -31.04 -0.26
N TYR A 329 37.19 -30.89 0.85
CA TYR A 329 38.52 -30.26 0.80
C TYR A 329 39.53 -31.08 0.00
N LYS A 330 39.46 -32.41 0.06
CA LYS A 330 40.30 -33.29 -0.77
C LYS A 330 40.00 -33.15 -2.25
N TRP A 331 38.73 -33.06 -2.64
CA TRP A 331 38.32 -32.93 -4.05
C TRP A 331 38.84 -31.62 -4.65
N LEU A 332 38.81 -30.52 -3.89
CA LEU A 332 39.44 -29.26 -4.29
C LEU A 332 40.95 -29.43 -4.57
N VAL A 333 41.67 -30.08 -3.64
CA VAL A 333 43.10 -30.39 -3.81
C VAL A 333 43.37 -31.25 -5.05
N ASP A 334 42.61 -32.33 -5.23
CA ASP A 334 42.76 -33.25 -6.36
C ASP A 334 42.42 -32.58 -7.70
N ASN A 335 41.50 -31.60 -7.71
CA ASN A 335 41.10 -30.85 -8.90
C ASN A 335 41.88 -29.54 -9.13
N LYS A 336 42.81 -29.18 -8.23
CA LYS A 336 43.58 -27.91 -8.31
C LYS A 336 44.13 -27.65 -9.70
N THR A 337 44.80 -28.64 -10.27
CA THR A 337 45.48 -28.53 -11.57
C THR A 337 44.50 -28.71 -12.74
N SER A 338 43.61 -29.71 -12.69
CA SER A 338 42.68 -30.02 -13.79
C SER A 338 41.65 -28.91 -14.02
N ARG A 339 41.19 -28.26 -12.95
CA ARG A 339 40.23 -27.14 -13.00
C ARG A 339 40.91 -25.77 -12.86
N ASN A 340 42.25 -25.71 -12.80
CA ASN A 340 43.05 -24.49 -12.59
C ASN A 340 42.53 -23.60 -11.44
N ILE A 341 42.30 -24.20 -10.27
CA ILE A 341 41.77 -23.53 -9.07
C ILE A 341 42.90 -22.75 -8.39
N GLN A 342 42.75 -21.42 -8.36
CA GLN A 342 43.78 -20.48 -7.91
C GLN A 342 43.53 -19.93 -6.50
N LEU A 343 42.27 -19.96 -6.04
CA LEU A 343 41.82 -19.53 -4.72
C LEU A 343 40.57 -20.31 -4.28
N VAL A 344 40.46 -20.62 -3.00
CA VAL A 344 39.25 -21.16 -2.34
C VAL A 344 38.75 -20.19 -1.26
N MET A 345 37.45 -19.91 -1.19
CA MET A 345 36.86 -18.90 -0.29
C MET A 345 35.70 -19.48 0.55
N GLY A 346 35.94 -19.81 1.83
CA GLY A 346 34.88 -20.28 2.74
C GLY A 346 34.00 -19.13 3.26
N ARG A 347 32.69 -19.33 3.41
CA ARG A 347 31.70 -18.28 3.77
C ARG A 347 31.50 -18.01 5.27
N GLY A 348 32.13 -18.80 6.13
CA GLY A 348 31.95 -18.71 7.58
C GLY A 348 31.36 -20.01 8.09
N ASP A 349 30.83 -19.97 9.32
CA ASP A 349 30.18 -21.10 9.99
C ASP A 349 30.88 -22.42 9.71
N ILE A 350 32.12 -22.47 10.19
CA ILE A 350 33.01 -23.62 10.13
C ILE A 350 32.56 -24.66 11.16
N THR A 351 31.97 -24.20 12.26
CA THR A 351 31.46 -24.98 13.41
C THR A 351 30.04 -24.56 13.76
N ASP A 352 29.23 -25.44 14.36
CA ASP A 352 27.81 -25.24 14.68
C ASP A 352 27.58 -24.93 16.17
N ALA A 353 28.48 -25.43 17.02
CA ALA A 353 28.45 -25.24 18.47
C ALA A 353 29.78 -24.72 19.02
N ASN A 354 30.70 -24.26 18.15
CA ASN A 354 32.02 -23.76 18.51
C ASN A 354 32.82 -24.73 19.42
N LEU A 355 32.74 -26.05 19.16
CA LEU A 355 33.40 -27.06 20.00
C LEU A 355 34.75 -27.50 19.45
N ALA A 356 35.68 -27.83 20.34
CA ALA A 356 37.04 -28.27 19.99
C ALA A 356 37.12 -29.47 19.01
N PRO A 357 36.22 -30.48 19.02
CA PRO A 357 36.21 -31.54 18.03
C PRO A 357 35.86 -31.06 16.61
N GLU A 358 34.95 -30.10 16.48
CA GLU A 358 34.54 -29.52 15.19
C GLU A 358 35.72 -28.78 14.55
N TRP A 359 36.36 -27.89 15.31
CA TRP A 359 37.56 -27.18 14.90
C TRP A 359 38.72 -28.12 14.58
N ALA A 360 38.89 -29.23 15.32
CA ALA A 360 39.95 -30.22 15.06
C ALA A 360 39.68 -31.04 13.78
N LEU A 361 38.42 -31.34 13.45
CA LEU A 361 38.04 -31.97 12.19
C LEU A 361 38.32 -31.01 11.03
N MET A 362 37.89 -29.76 11.16
CA MET A 362 38.05 -28.75 10.12
C MET A 362 39.51 -28.33 9.89
N GLN A 363 40.34 -28.22 10.94
CA GLN A 363 41.78 -27.98 10.78
C GLN A 363 42.45 -29.13 10.01
N GLN A 364 42.08 -30.38 10.29
CA GLN A 364 42.60 -31.55 9.55
C GLN A 364 42.15 -31.57 8.08
N ALA A 365 40.92 -31.16 7.78
CA ALA A 365 40.43 -31.05 6.40
C ALA A 365 41.17 -29.96 5.62
N VAL A 366 41.33 -28.77 6.22
CA VAL A 366 42.05 -27.61 5.64
C VAL A 366 43.54 -27.86 5.49
N ALA A 367 44.17 -28.64 6.38
CA ALA A 367 45.60 -28.99 6.30
C ALA A 367 45.98 -29.71 4.98
N GLN A 368 45.02 -30.33 4.28
CA GLN A 368 45.23 -30.87 2.94
C GLN A 368 45.54 -29.76 1.91
N MET A 369 44.84 -28.62 2.00
CA MET A 369 45.08 -27.45 1.14
C MET A 369 46.44 -26.82 1.45
N ASP A 370 46.82 -26.72 2.72
CA ASP A 370 48.16 -26.28 3.15
C ASP A 370 49.25 -27.19 2.57
N ALA A 371 49.11 -28.51 2.69
CA ALA A 371 50.06 -29.49 2.14
C ALA A 371 50.16 -29.44 0.60
N ALA A 372 49.07 -29.11 -0.08
CA ALA A 372 49.01 -28.92 -1.53
C ALA A 372 49.45 -27.52 -2.00
N GLY A 373 49.85 -26.63 -1.09
CA GLY A 373 50.19 -25.23 -1.39
C GLY A 373 49.06 -24.50 -2.11
N MET A 374 47.81 -24.74 -1.71
CA MET A 374 46.62 -24.09 -2.26
C MET A 374 46.32 -22.81 -1.47
N ASN A 375 46.02 -21.73 -2.19
CA ASN A 375 45.59 -20.48 -1.57
C ASN A 375 44.12 -20.60 -1.15
N TYR A 376 43.81 -20.22 0.08
CA TYR A 376 42.44 -20.15 0.55
C TYR A 376 42.21 -18.98 1.51
N THR A 377 40.96 -18.52 1.64
CA THR A 377 40.52 -17.55 2.64
C THR A 377 39.44 -18.17 3.53
N LEU A 378 39.54 -17.87 4.83
CA LEU A 378 38.54 -18.17 5.84
C LEU A 378 38.03 -16.84 6.44
N ILE A 379 36.75 -16.82 6.75
CA ILE A 379 36.10 -15.81 7.60
C ILE A 379 35.36 -16.52 8.73
N ARG A 380 34.95 -15.76 9.74
CA ARG A 380 34.23 -16.24 10.92
C ARG A 380 32.74 -15.99 10.73
N GLY A 381 31.91 -17.02 10.91
CA GLY A 381 30.45 -16.89 10.97
C GLY A 381 29.92 -16.69 12.39
N ASN A 382 28.60 -16.67 12.57
CA ASN A 382 28.01 -16.49 13.90
C ASN A 382 28.12 -17.72 14.79
N HIS A 383 28.07 -18.94 14.24
CA HIS A 383 28.25 -20.17 15.02
C HIS A 383 29.72 -20.43 15.40
N ASP A 384 30.68 -19.75 14.77
CA ASP A 384 32.11 -19.76 15.13
C ASP A 384 32.46 -18.87 16.34
N SER A 385 31.44 -18.53 17.16
CA SER A 385 31.51 -17.53 18.22
C SER A 385 30.87 -18.03 19.52
N ASN A 386 30.87 -17.18 20.55
CA ASN A 386 30.12 -17.44 21.78
C ASN A 386 28.63 -17.08 21.56
N THR A 387 27.83 -18.04 21.11
CA THR A 387 26.36 -18.00 21.11
C THR A 387 25.79 -19.42 21.24
N ASP A 388 24.96 -19.62 22.26
CA ASP A 388 24.15 -20.81 22.60
C ASP A 388 24.81 -22.14 23.00
N THR A 389 24.28 -22.71 24.08
CA THR A 389 24.60 -24.06 24.57
C THR A 389 23.72 -25.11 23.88
N LYS A 390 24.19 -25.70 22.77
CA LYS A 390 23.54 -26.89 22.21
C LYS A 390 23.68 -28.07 23.19
N ALA A 391 22.53 -28.58 23.65
CA ALA A 391 22.33 -29.85 24.36
C ALA A 391 23.46 -30.29 25.33
N GLY A 392 23.77 -29.48 26.34
CA GLY A 392 24.66 -29.86 27.44
C GLY A 392 26.17 -29.62 27.21
N TYR A 393 26.55 -29.04 26.07
CA TYR A 393 27.92 -28.59 25.82
C TYR A 393 28.08 -27.08 26.03
N THR A 394 29.29 -26.67 26.42
CA THR A 394 29.70 -25.26 26.48
C THR A 394 30.69 -25.03 25.34
N GLY A 395 30.39 -24.05 24.49
CA GLY A 395 31.26 -23.64 23.39
C GLY A 395 32.61 -23.12 23.88
N LEU A 396 33.59 -23.02 22.98
CA LEU A 396 34.82 -22.29 23.25
C LEU A 396 34.52 -20.80 23.45
N ALA A 397 35.47 -20.08 24.06
CA ALA A 397 35.47 -18.63 24.00
C ALA A 397 35.52 -18.15 22.54
N ASP A 398 35.15 -16.89 22.30
CA ASP A 398 35.16 -16.23 20.98
C ASP A 398 36.53 -16.27 20.26
N THR A 399 37.59 -16.72 20.94
CA THR A 399 38.92 -17.00 20.41
C THR A 399 39.04 -18.32 19.63
N GLY A 400 37.98 -19.12 19.46
CA GLY A 400 38.01 -20.41 18.75
C GLY A 400 38.71 -20.33 17.39
N PHE A 401 38.19 -19.49 16.48
CA PHE A 401 38.76 -19.26 15.15
C PHE A 401 40.25 -18.86 15.19
N ASP A 402 40.62 -17.92 16.06
CA ASP A 402 42.01 -17.46 16.24
C ASP A 402 42.93 -18.52 16.89
N THR A 403 42.36 -19.49 17.62
CA THR A 403 43.12 -20.60 18.26
C THR A 403 43.56 -21.64 17.23
N TYR A 404 42.72 -21.94 16.24
CA TYR A 404 42.97 -23.00 15.24
C TYR A 404 43.58 -22.48 13.92
N PHE A 405 43.44 -21.19 13.61
CA PHE A 405 43.95 -20.59 12.36
C PHE A 405 44.78 -19.31 12.54
N GLY A 406 44.85 -18.76 13.76
CA GLY A 406 45.60 -17.54 14.07
C GLY A 406 47.10 -17.73 14.27
N LYS A 407 47.77 -16.67 14.71
CA LYS A 407 49.24 -16.54 14.78
C LYS A 407 49.98 -17.66 15.51
N ASN A 408 49.35 -18.20 16.56
CA ASN A 408 49.93 -19.21 17.44
C ASN A 408 49.37 -20.62 17.19
N ALA A 409 48.53 -20.79 16.17
CA ALA A 409 47.92 -22.08 15.85
C ALA A 409 48.97 -23.09 15.39
N THR A 410 48.95 -24.28 15.98
CA THR A 410 49.70 -25.44 15.49
C THR A 410 48.80 -26.26 14.57
N GLY A 411 49.28 -26.61 13.37
CA GLY A 411 48.55 -27.50 12.45
C GLY A 411 47.85 -26.82 11.26
N SER A 412 47.96 -25.49 11.12
CA SER A 412 47.60 -24.78 9.87
C SER A 412 48.66 -23.74 9.51
N ALA A 413 48.84 -23.48 8.20
CA ALA A 413 49.66 -22.39 7.70
C ALA A 413 48.85 -21.12 7.38
N TYR A 414 47.55 -21.05 7.69
CA TYR A 414 46.66 -19.95 7.30
C TYR A 414 47.21 -18.56 7.61
N TYR A 415 47.58 -18.29 8.88
CA TYR A 415 48.17 -17.01 9.28
C TYR A 415 49.43 -16.67 8.48
N LYS A 416 50.29 -17.65 8.21
CA LYS A 416 51.50 -17.44 7.41
C LYS A 416 51.15 -17.08 5.97
N GLN A 417 50.19 -17.77 5.35
CA GLN A 417 49.74 -17.44 4.00
C GLN A 417 49.17 -16.01 3.91
N VAL A 418 48.40 -15.56 4.91
CA VAL A 418 47.89 -14.17 4.96
C VAL A 418 49.05 -13.18 5.09
N ALA A 419 50.05 -13.47 5.92
CA ALA A 419 51.23 -12.62 6.10
C ALA A 419 52.16 -12.57 4.88
N ASP A 420 52.28 -13.67 4.12
CA ASP A 420 53.12 -13.76 2.93
C ASP A 420 52.52 -12.99 1.73
N TYR A 421 51.19 -12.95 1.60
CA TYR A 421 50.49 -12.48 0.40
C TYR A 421 49.45 -11.37 0.67
N GLY A 422 49.47 -10.74 1.84
CA GLY A 422 48.35 -9.92 2.29
C GLY A 422 48.60 -9.14 3.57
N GLY A 423 47.59 -9.08 4.44
CA GLY A 423 47.68 -8.40 5.72
C GLY A 423 46.42 -8.52 6.58
N PHE A 424 46.46 -7.83 7.71
CA PHE A 424 45.48 -7.93 8.80
C PHE A 424 45.00 -6.55 9.23
N TYR A 425 43.78 -6.43 9.75
CA TYR A 425 43.37 -5.25 10.52
C TYR A 425 44.06 -5.23 11.89
N ASP A 426 44.09 -6.37 12.59
CA ASP A 426 44.90 -6.60 13.80
C ASP A 426 45.80 -7.80 13.58
N THR A 427 47.12 -7.60 13.71
CA THR A 427 48.12 -8.68 13.54
C THR A 427 48.02 -9.84 14.53
N ASN A 428 47.20 -9.72 15.58
CA ASN A 428 46.96 -10.79 16.56
C ASN A 428 45.73 -11.66 16.21
N SER A 429 44.91 -11.27 15.23
CA SER A 429 43.68 -11.99 14.86
C SER A 429 43.56 -12.20 13.35
N VAL A 430 42.93 -13.30 12.95
CA VAL A 430 42.65 -13.64 11.53
C VAL A 430 41.22 -13.29 11.09
N ARG A 431 40.43 -12.66 11.97
CA ARG A 431 39.03 -12.29 11.73
C ARG A 431 38.82 -11.32 10.56
N ASN A 432 39.73 -10.35 10.40
CA ASN A 432 39.66 -9.33 9.36
C ASN A 432 41.01 -9.25 8.64
N THR A 433 41.05 -9.72 7.40
CA THR A 433 42.27 -9.90 6.61
C THR A 433 42.08 -9.47 5.16
N TYR A 434 43.17 -9.30 4.43
CA TYR A 434 43.11 -9.20 2.97
C TYR A 434 44.23 -10.02 2.33
N ARG A 435 44.07 -10.35 1.05
CA ARG A 435 45.11 -10.97 0.21
C ARG A 435 45.20 -10.29 -1.14
N LYS A 436 46.40 -10.23 -1.70
CA LYS A 436 46.68 -9.79 -3.07
C LYS A 436 47.16 -10.99 -3.87
N LEU A 437 46.65 -11.13 -5.09
CA LEU A 437 47.05 -12.18 -6.02
C LEU A 437 47.00 -11.66 -7.45
N THR A 438 47.88 -12.18 -8.30
CA THR A 438 47.89 -11.88 -9.74
C THR A 438 47.69 -13.18 -10.48
N VAL A 439 46.57 -13.29 -11.20
CA VAL A 439 46.10 -14.51 -11.84
C VAL A 439 45.51 -14.12 -13.19
N GLY A 440 45.84 -14.87 -14.25
CA GLY A 440 45.62 -14.39 -15.62
C GLY A 440 46.38 -13.08 -15.85
N ASN A 441 45.69 -12.09 -16.39
CA ASN A 441 46.18 -10.73 -16.57
C ASN A 441 45.79 -9.78 -15.41
N THR A 442 45.10 -10.30 -14.39
CA THR A 442 44.34 -9.51 -13.41
C THR A 442 45.03 -9.46 -12.06
N LYS A 443 45.10 -8.26 -11.47
CA LYS A 443 45.42 -8.08 -10.05
C LYS A 443 44.13 -8.11 -9.26
N TRP A 444 44.06 -9.02 -8.30
CA TRP A 444 42.91 -9.17 -7.41
C TRP A 444 43.28 -8.79 -5.98
N LEU A 445 42.38 -8.07 -5.32
CA LEU A 445 42.40 -7.80 -3.89
C LEU A 445 41.20 -8.48 -3.24
N ILE A 446 41.45 -9.47 -2.40
CA ILE A 446 40.40 -10.21 -1.67
C ILE A 446 40.34 -9.64 -0.26
N ILE A 447 39.19 -9.10 0.17
CA ILE A 447 39.00 -8.51 1.50
C ILE A 447 38.06 -9.39 2.32
N CYS A 448 38.58 -9.97 3.39
CA CYS A 448 37.89 -10.88 4.29
C CYS A 448 37.42 -10.13 5.54
N LEU A 449 36.11 -10.02 5.71
CA LEU A 449 35.45 -9.27 6.77
C LEU A 449 34.69 -10.20 7.72
N ASP A 450 34.94 -10.06 9.01
CA ASP A 450 34.17 -10.70 10.08
C ASP A 450 32.68 -10.36 9.97
N TYR A 451 31.79 -11.31 10.32
CA TYR A 451 30.35 -11.05 10.33
C TYR A 451 29.95 -9.87 11.23
N LYS A 452 30.77 -9.56 12.25
CA LYS A 452 30.66 -8.41 13.18
C LYS A 452 31.62 -7.26 12.86
N ALA A 453 32.01 -7.04 11.60
CA ALA A 453 32.97 -6.00 11.23
C ALA A 453 32.49 -4.57 11.60
N SER A 454 33.26 -3.84 12.40
CA SER A 454 32.95 -2.48 12.87
C SER A 454 33.18 -1.38 11.83
N ASP A 455 32.68 -0.17 12.08
CA ASP A 455 32.94 1.00 11.23
C ASP A 455 34.44 1.30 11.03
N SER A 456 35.27 0.99 12.02
CA SER A 456 36.73 1.10 11.89
C SER A 456 37.32 0.05 10.93
N VAL A 457 36.73 -1.14 10.87
CA VAL A 457 37.07 -2.17 9.87
C VAL A 457 36.52 -1.77 8.49
N MET A 458 35.31 -1.22 8.37
CA MET A 458 34.79 -0.69 7.10
C MET A 458 35.69 0.42 6.55
N SER A 459 36.13 1.35 7.41
CA SER A 459 37.06 2.43 7.06
C SER A 459 38.42 1.89 6.61
N TRP A 460 38.95 0.87 7.30
CA TRP A 460 40.19 0.19 6.91
C TRP A 460 40.06 -0.52 5.54
N ALA A 461 38.97 -1.24 5.31
CA ALA A 461 38.69 -1.91 4.05
C ALA A 461 38.55 -0.90 2.89
N GLY A 462 37.86 0.22 3.12
CA GLY A 462 37.75 1.31 2.14
C GLY A 462 39.10 1.92 1.78
N ASN A 463 39.99 2.11 2.77
CA ASN A 463 41.37 2.53 2.52
C ASN A 463 42.17 1.50 1.71
N LEU A 464 41.90 0.19 1.86
CA LEU A 464 42.49 -0.84 1.00
C LEU A 464 41.98 -0.72 -0.45
N CYS A 465 40.67 -0.56 -0.68
CA CYS A 465 40.13 -0.34 -2.03
C CYS A 465 40.76 0.90 -2.69
N ALA A 466 40.76 2.03 -1.99
CA ALA A 466 41.29 3.30 -2.49
C ALA A 466 42.80 3.27 -2.78
N SER A 467 43.60 2.59 -1.94
CA SER A 467 45.05 2.47 -2.13
C SER A 467 45.49 1.42 -3.15
N ASN A 468 44.54 0.65 -3.71
CA ASN A 468 44.78 -0.42 -4.68
C ASN A 468 43.80 -0.31 -5.86
N SER A 469 43.60 0.91 -6.37
CA SER A 469 42.68 1.21 -7.47
C SER A 469 43.03 0.52 -8.81
N ASP A 470 44.20 -0.13 -8.90
CA ASP A 470 44.64 -0.97 -10.03
C ASP A 470 44.36 -2.47 -9.81
N HIS A 471 43.62 -2.84 -8.76
CA HIS A 471 43.17 -4.20 -8.46
C HIS A 471 41.64 -4.30 -8.53
N LYS A 472 41.13 -5.36 -9.14
CA LYS A 472 39.74 -5.80 -9.02
C LYS A 472 39.50 -6.35 -7.60
N VAL A 473 38.44 -5.93 -6.92
CA VAL A 473 38.18 -6.26 -5.51
C VAL A 473 37.02 -7.24 -5.36
N ILE A 474 37.29 -8.33 -4.62
CA ILE A 474 36.26 -9.25 -4.11
C ILE A 474 36.18 -9.07 -2.59
N ILE A 475 34.99 -8.69 -2.10
CA ILE A 475 34.69 -8.62 -0.68
C ILE A 475 34.06 -9.95 -0.26
N THR A 476 34.50 -10.50 0.86
CA THR A 476 33.99 -11.74 1.43
C THR A 476 33.61 -11.49 2.90
N THR A 477 32.33 -11.67 3.22
CA THR A 477 31.81 -11.63 4.60
C THR A 477 30.75 -12.73 4.77
N HIS A 478 30.29 -12.98 5.99
CA HIS A 478 29.33 -14.07 6.24
C HIS A 478 27.89 -13.56 6.09
N ILE A 479 27.51 -12.51 6.84
CA ILE A 479 26.15 -11.93 6.81
C ILE A 479 26.11 -10.72 5.86
N TYR A 480 25.37 -10.85 4.76
CA TYR A 480 25.24 -9.78 3.75
C TYR A 480 23.92 -9.82 2.96
N LEU A 481 23.64 -10.84 2.13
CA LEU A 481 22.40 -10.93 1.32
C LEU A 481 21.32 -11.81 1.97
N ASN A 482 20.04 -11.51 1.69
CA ASN A 482 18.91 -12.42 1.87
C ASN A 482 18.73 -13.37 0.67
N ALA A 483 17.72 -14.24 0.73
CA ALA A 483 17.40 -15.20 -0.34
C ALA A 483 16.85 -14.52 -1.63
N GLU A 484 16.42 -13.27 -1.52
CA GLU A 484 15.94 -12.43 -2.62
C GLU A 484 17.10 -11.71 -3.37
N GLY A 485 18.31 -11.72 -2.81
CA GLY A 485 19.50 -11.09 -3.39
C GLY A 485 19.72 -9.64 -2.96
N GLU A 486 18.98 -9.16 -1.96
CA GLU A 486 19.07 -7.83 -1.37
C GLU A 486 20.00 -7.82 -0.15
N PRO A 487 20.72 -6.72 0.13
CA PRO A 487 21.42 -6.56 1.40
C PRO A 487 20.47 -6.65 2.61
N ILE A 488 20.89 -7.36 3.66
CA ILE A 488 20.07 -7.56 4.86
C ILE A 488 19.96 -6.27 5.67
N SER A 489 18.73 -5.81 5.78
CA SER A 489 18.32 -4.56 6.45
C SER A 489 18.22 -4.65 7.98
N TYR A 490 17.96 -5.84 8.54
CA TYR A 490 17.59 -5.99 9.96
C TYR A 490 18.73 -5.70 10.95
N GLY A 491 18.44 -4.86 11.94
CA GLY A 491 19.25 -4.69 13.17
C GLY A 491 18.98 -5.73 14.26
N GLY A 492 18.43 -6.89 13.90
CA GLY A 492 17.98 -7.95 14.82
C GLY A 492 19.09 -8.84 15.39
N LEU A 493 20.31 -8.73 14.85
CA LEU A 493 21.50 -9.33 15.45
C LEU A 493 21.99 -8.36 16.53
N SER A 494 21.84 -8.69 17.82
CA SER A 494 22.20 -7.87 19.00
C SER A 494 23.68 -7.47 19.13
N ASP A 495 24.45 -7.74 18.09
CA ASP A 495 25.75 -8.37 18.17
C ASP A 495 26.64 -7.99 16.96
N SER A 496 26.07 -7.60 15.82
CA SER A 496 26.82 -7.10 14.66
C SER A 496 26.70 -5.58 14.52
N PRO A 497 27.82 -4.82 14.47
CA PRO A 497 27.81 -3.37 14.31
C PRO A 497 27.60 -2.89 12.86
N ASN A 498 27.60 -3.78 11.85
CA ASN A 498 27.28 -3.44 10.46
C ASN A 498 26.56 -4.61 9.78
N ASN A 499 25.33 -4.39 9.31
CA ASN A 499 24.50 -5.39 8.62
C ASN A 499 24.86 -5.51 7.11
N GLY A 500 23.91 -5.93 6.26
CA GLY A 500 24.11 -5.97 4.80
C GLY A 500 24.10 -4.56 4.20
N ASP A 501 23.05 -3.78 4.48
CA ASP A 501 22.91 -2.38 4.04
C ASP A 501 24.14 -1.54 4.38
N ASP A 502 24.65 -1.67 5.60
CA ASP A 502 25.83 -0.94 6.07
C ASP A 502 27.06 -1.27 5.22
N LYS A 503 27.32 -2.56 4.96
CA LYS A 503 28.46 -3.00 4.16
C LYS A 503 28.32 -2.55 2.70
N TRP A 504 27.10 -2.53 2.16
CA TRP A 504 26.81 -1.97 0.84
C TRP A 504 27.08 -0.47 0.79
N ASN A 505 26.47 0.29 1.72
CA ASN A 505 26.48 1.75 1.74
C ASN A 505 27.82 2.36 2.20
N LYS A 506 28.57 1.69 3.08
CA LYS A 506 29.86 2.20 3.60
C LYS A 506 31.06 1.71 2.80
N LEU A 507 30.94 0.58 2.09
CA LEU A 507 32.06 -0.07 1.40
C LEU A 507 31.75 -0.49 -0.05
N ALA A 508 30.90 -1.49 -0.27
CA ALA A 508 30.85 -2.17 -1.57
C ALA A 508 30.39 -1.26 -2.73
N SER A 509 29.37 -0.41 -2.51
CA SER A 509 28.90 0.55 -3.52
C SER A 509 29.85 1.72 -3.77
N LYS A 510 30.84 1.97 -2.90
CA LYS A 510 31.57 3.25 -2.83
C LYS A 510 32.83 3.34 -3.68
N TYR A 511 33.41 2.20 -4.09
CA TYR A 511 34.69 2.16 -4.79
C TYR A 511 34.54 1.53 -6.16
N ALA A 512 35.02 2.25 -7.19
CA ALA A 512 34.84 1.87 -8.60
C ALA A 512 35.48 0.53 -9.00
N ASN A 513 36.37 -0.01 -8.16
CA ASN A 513 37.08 -1.26 -8.37
C ASN A 513 36.54 -2.44 -7.54
N VAL A 514 35.40 -2.27 -6.86
CA VAL A 514 34.66 -3.39 -6.25
C VAL A 514 33.81 -4.05 -7.31
N GLU A 515 34.09 -5.32 -7.56
CA GLU A 515 33.46 -6.13 -8.62
C GLU A 515 32.49 -7.15 -8.01
N MET A 516 32.83 -7.70 -6.83
CA MET A 516 32.07 -8.80 -6.24
C MET A 516 31.94 -8.69 -4.72
N VAL A 517 30.78 -9.12 -4.19
CA VAL A 517 30.57 -9.40 -2.75
C VAL A 517 30.03 -10.82 -2.58
N LEU A 518 30.67 -11.64 -1.76
CA LEU A 518 30.30 -13.03 -1.52
C LEU A 518 29.87 -13.25 -0.06
N SER A 519 28.73 -13.92 0.18
CA SER A 519 28.19 -14.19 1.52
C SER A 519 27.61 -15.58 1.74
N GLY A 520 27.29 -15.89 3.00
CA GLY A 520 26.58 -17.10 3.44
C GLY A 520 25.47 -16.72 4.43
N HIS A 521 25.34 -17.46 5.54
CA HIS A 521 24.39 -17.32 6.65
C HIS A 521 22.92 -17.61 6.32
N ILE A 522 22.45 -17.18 5.15
CA ILE A 522 21.08 -17.39 4.69
C ILE A 522 21.02 -18.63 3.82
N GLY A 523 20.56 -19.73 4.40
CA GLY A 523 20.51 -21.02 3.72
C GLY A 523 19.59 -21.01 2.49
N SER A 524 20.17 -21.41 1.36
CA SER A 524 19.56 -21.49 0.03
C SER A 524 20.16 -22.66 -0.79
N GLU A 525 19.31 -23.42 -1.45
CA GLU A 525 19.75 -24.42 -2.46
C GLU A 525 20.28 -23.77 -3.75
N ARG A 526 19.98 -22.49 -3.96
CA ARG A 526 20.36 -21.69 -5.13
C ARG A 526 21.49 -20.73 -4.79
N LEU A 527 22.36 -20.49 -5.77
CA LEU A 527 23.29 -19.36 -5.75
C LEU A 527 22.51 -18.09 -6.09
N VAL A 528 22.05 -17.37 -5.07
CA VAL A 528 21.35 -16.10 -5.29
C VAL A 528 22.37 -15.08 -5.77
N THR A 529 22.10 -14.44 -6.90
CA THR A 529 23.04 -13.53 -7.57
C THR A 529 22.29 -12.30 -8.07
N THR A 530 22.81 -11.11 -7.76
CA THR A 530 22.32 -9.83 -8.31
C THR A 530 23.48 -8.98 -8.82
N GLN A 531 23.22 -8.10 -9.78
CA GLN A 531 24.21 -7.17 -10.34
C GLN A 531 23.69 -5.74 -10.22
N VAL A 532 24.33 -4.94 -9.38
CA VAL A 532 23.85 -3.60 -9.01
C VAL A 532 24.91 -2.54 -9.31
N LYS A 533 24.50 -1.41 -9.90
CA LYS A 533 25.37 -0.24 -10.10
C LYS A 533 25.79 0.40 -8.76
N GLY A 534 27.10 0.48 -8.51
CA GLY A 534 27.71 1.29 -7.46
C GLY A 534 27.71 2.79 -7.78
N VAL A 535 28.08 3.64 -6.82
CA VAL A 535 27.98 5.11 -6.96
C VAL A 535 28.92 5.72 -8.00
N ASN A 536 29.86 4.93 -8.53
CA ASN A 536 30.78 5.33 -9.59
C ASN A 536 30.37 4.76 -10.97
N GLY A 537 29.20 4.12 -11.09
CA GLY A 537 28.70 3.49 -12.31
C GLY A 537 29.29 2.10 -12.60
N ASN A 538 30.20 1.59 -11.77
CA ASN A 538 30.68 0.21 -11.84
C ASN A 538 29.58 -0.78 -11.41
N THR A 539 29.55 -1.96 -12.00
CA THR A 539 28.64 -3.04 -11.60
C THR A 539 29.26 -3.85 -10.47
N VAL A 540 28.48 -4.10 -9.41
CA VAL A 540 28.87 -4.97 -8.30
C VAL A 540 28.00 -6.23 -8.32
N THR A 541 28.63 -7.37 -8.55
CA THR A 541 27.98 -8.69 -8.50
C THR A 541 27.95 -9.20 -7.06
N GLN A 542 26.75 -9.34 -6.50
CA GLN A 542 26.54 -9.76 -5.12
C GLN A 542 26.02 -11.19 -5.14
N MET A 543 26.61 -12.10 -4.35
CA MET A 543 26.29 -13.52 -4.38
C MET A 543 26.14 -14.13 -2.98
N LEU A 544 25.07 -14.89 -2.77
CA LEU A 544 24.84 -15.74 -1.60
C LEU A 544 25.18 -17.20 -1.96
N ILE A 545 26.08 -17.80 -1.18
CA ILE A 545 26.54 -19.18 -1.32
C ILE A 545 26.41 -19.87 0.03
N ASP A 546 25.22 -20.34 0.38
CA ASP A 546 25.04 -21.12 1.61
C ASP A 546 24.04 -22.24 1.43
N SER A 547 24.52 -23.47 1.37
CA SER A 547 23.74 -24.69 1.25
C SER A 547 23.43 -25.38 2.59
N GLN A 548 23.72 -24.76 3.74
CA GLN A 548 23.81 -25.41 5.06
C GLN A 548 22.69 -26.40 5.40
N ASP A 549 21.42 -26.04 5.12
CA ASP A 549 20.28 -26.88 5.52
C ASP A 549 20.11 -28.07 4.57
N SER A 550 20.39 -27.91 3.29
CA SER A 550 20.38 -29.00 2.30
C SER A 550 21.54 -29.96 2.55
N ASP A 551 22.74 -29.44 2.80
CA ASP A 551 23.95 -30.20 3.07
C ASP A 551 23.82 -30.98 4.39
N GLY A 552 23.40 -30.31 5.45
CA GLY A 552 23.08 -30.91 6.74
C GLY A 552 21.97 -31.97 6.65
N SER A 553 20.90 -31.72 5.89
CA SER A 553 19.73 -32.61 5.81
C SER A 553 19.92 -33.83 4.90
N LEU A 554 20.82 -33.77 3.91
CA LEU A 554 21.07 -34.84 2.93
C LEU A 554 22.36 -35.64 3.18
N GLY A 555 23.00 -35.46 4.34
CA GLY A 555 24.16 -36.28 4.73
C GLY A 555 25.52 -35.69 4.34
N GLY A 556 25.58 -34.40 3.99
CA GLY A 556 26.79 -33.64 3.72
C GLY A 556 27.23 -33.70 2.26
N CYS A 557 26.37 -33.25 1.33
CA CYS A 557 26.61 -33.30 -0.12
C CYS A 557 27.91 -32.62 -0.61
N GLY A 558 28.55 -31.76 0.17
CA GLY A 558 29.86 -31.18 -0.11
C GLY A 558 29.81 -30.26 -1.32
N TYR A 559 29.01 -29.19 -1.24
CA TYR A 559 28.82 -28.25 -2.35
C TYR A 559 29.99 -27.27 -2.51
N VAL A 560 30.38 -27.06 -3.77
CA VAL A 560 31.44 -26.12 -4.17
C VAL A 560 30.94 -25.28 -5.35
N ALA A 561 30.97 -23.96 -5.22
CA ALA A 561 30.77 -23.04 -6.35
C ALA A 561 32.11 -22.73 -7.00
N LEU A 562 32.23 -22.97 -8.31
CA LEU A 562 33.38 -22.62 -9.13
C LEU A 562 33.02 -21.44 -10.04
N TYR A 563 33.78 -20.36 -9.92
CA TYR A 563 33.72 -19.20 -10.82
C TYR A 563 34.83 -19.33 -11.85
N ARG A 564 34.45 -19.58 -13.10
CA ARG A 564 35.32 -19.93 -14.22
C ARG A 564 35.61 -18.68 -15.05
N PHE A 565 36.63 -17.93 -14.65
CA PHE A 565 36.96 -16.62 -15.24
C PHE A 565 37.65 -16.74 -16.59
N ASN A 566 37.43 -15.74 -17.44
CA ASN A 566 38.25 -15.48 -18.62
C ASN A 566 39.68 -15.00 -18.21
N ALA A 567 40.49 -14.54 -19.17
CA ALA A 567 41.91 -14.23 -18.92
C ALA A 567 42.17 -12.89 -18.19
N ASP A 568 41.25 -11.93 -18.27
CA ASP A 568 41.36 -10.60 -17.65
C ASP A 568 40.39 -10.40 -16.47
N GLY A 569 39.53 -11.38 -16.19
CA GLY A 569 38.63 -11.33 -15.04
C GLY A 569 37.51 -10.30 -15.21
N SER A 570 37.11 -10.01 -16.45
CA SER A 570 35.90 -9.24 -16.76
C SER A 570 34.62 -10.10 -16.69
N GLU A 571 34.71 -11.40 -16.94
CA GLU A 571 33.56 -12.30 -16.93
C GLU A 571 33.92 -13.69 -16.39
N PHE A 572 32.91 -14.38 -15.84
CA PHE A 572 32.99 -15.77 -15.44
C PHE A 572 31.68 -16.52 -15.74
N TYR A 573 31.75 -17.84 -15.78
CA TYR A 573 30.55 -18.67 -15.63
C TYR A 573 30.64 -19.52 -14.37
N THR A 574 29.49 -19.92 -13.85
CA THR A 574 29.36 -20.62 -12.57
C THR A 574 29.14 -22.12 -12.79
N GLU A 575 29.85 -22.96 -12.02
CA GLU A 575 29.53 -24.37 -11.85
C GLU A 575 29.30 -24.64 -10.37
N TYR A 576 28.15 -25.20 -9.97
CA TYR A 576 27.81 -25.45 -8.57
C TYR A 576 27.67 -26.94 -8.38
N TYR A 577 28.64 -27.53 -7.69
CA TYR A 577 28.95 -28.94 -7.81
C TYR A 577 28.95 -29.62 -6.45
N SER A 578 28.23 -30.74 -6.34
CA SER A 578 28.26 -31.61 -5.17
C SER A 578 29.36 -32.66 -5.31
N VAL A 579 30.32 -32.62 -4.39
CA VAL A 579 31.42 -33.58 -4.31
C VAL A 579 30.93 -34.99 -4.02
N GLU A 580 29.98 -35.16 -3.09
CA GLU A 580 29.46 -36.49 -2.74
C GLU A 580 28.60 -37.12 -3.84
N LYS A 581 27.85 -36.29 -4.59
CA LYS A 581 26.95 -36.78 -5.65
C LYS A 581 27.67 -36.95 -6.99
N ASN A 582 28.83 -36.32 -7.17
CA ASN A 582 29.55 -36.23 -8.45
C ASN A 582 28.65 -35.66 -9.57
N ARG A 583 27.91 -34.59 -9.25
CA ARG A 583 26.90 -33.94 -10.08
C ARG A 583 26.82 -32.44 -9.78
N TYR A 584 26.26 -31.69 -10.72
CA TYR A 584 26.04 -30.25 -10.59
C TYR A 584 24.60 -29.98 -10.17
N LEU A 585 24.39 -28.98 -9.31
CA LEU A 585 23.12 -28.67 -8.66
C LEU A 585 22.43 -27.48 -9.35
N LEU A 586 21.21 -27.74 -9.85
CA LEU A 586 20.27 -26.84 -10.53
C LEU A 586 20.84 -26.16 -11.78
N THR A 587 20.20 -26.38 -12.93
CA THR A 587 20.53 -25.65 -14.20
C THR A 587 20.59 -24.15 -13.99
N SER A 588 19.65 -23.60 -13.22
CA SER A 588 19.57 -22.18 -12.89
C SER A 588 20.70 -21.63 -12.03
N ASN A 589 21.53 -22.47 -11.39
CA ASN A 589 22.78 -22.03 -10.74
C ASN A 589 23.94 -21.90 -11.74
N GLN A 590 23.79 -22.37 -12.97
CA GLN A 590 24.88 -22.53 -13.95
C GLN A 590 24.79 -21.44 -15.01
N PHE A 591 25.02 -20.21 -14.54
CA PHE A 591 24.88 -18.96 -15.29
C PHE A 591 26.23 -18.33 -15.63
N HIS A 592 26.22 -17.45 -16.64
CA HIS A 592 27.30 -16.54 -16.98
C HIS A 592 27.09 -15.19 -16.29
N VAL A 593 28.20 -14.52 -15.94
CA VAL A 593 28.24 -13.18 -15.35
C VAL A 593 29.30 -12.38 -16.09
N ASP A 594 28.89 -11.27 -16.68
CA ASP A 594 29.77 -10.20 -17.13
C ASP A 594 29.83 -9.13 -16.02
N LEU A 595 31.01 -8.91 -15.44
CA LEU A 595 31.23 -7.91 -14.38
C LEU A 595 31.27 -6.47 -14.93
N GLU A 596 31.49 -6.30 -16.24
CA GLU A 596 31.61 -5.01 -16.91
C GLU A 596 30.35 -4.61 -17.69
N ALA A 597 29.35 -5.50 -17.75
CA ALA A 597 28.01 -5.20 -18.26
C ALA A 597 27.34 -4.07 -17.47
N GLU A 598 26.41 -3.35 -18.11
CA GLU A 598 25.52 -2.43 -17.40
C GLU A 598 24.62 -3.20 -16.44
N GLY A 599 24.99 -3.22 -15.15
CA GLY A 599 24.10 -3.69 -14.09
C GLY A 599 22.81 -2.89 -14.09
N THR A 600 21.75 -3.47 -13.54
CA THR A 600 20.51 -2.71 -13.35
C THR A 600 20.83 -1.48 -12.49
N GLU A 601 20.23 -0.34 -12.86
CA GLU A 601 20.01 0.66 -11.83
C GLU A 601 19.10 -0.01 -10.82
N GLN A 602 19.64 -0.33 -9.65
CA GLN A 602 18.80 -0.61 -8.51
C GLN A 602 18.20 0.73 -8.15
N GLU A 603 17.02 1.03 -8.72
CA GLU A 603 16.01 1.75 -7.97
C GLU A 603 15.81 0.95 -6.68
N LEU A 604 16.58 1.35 -5.67
CA LEU A 604 16.33 1.01 -4.29
C LEU A 604 15.03 1.72 -3.90
N ILE A 605 13.92 1.12 -4.35
CA ILE A 605 12.68 1.01 -3.59
C ILE A 605 12.98 0.11 -2.38
N ASP A 606 13.93 0.59 -1.58
CA ASP A 606 14.12 0.30 -0.16
C ASP A 606 12.85 0.81 0.52
N TRP A 607 11.81 0.00 0.37
CA TRP A 607 10.56 0.14 1.06
C TRP A 607 10.56 -0.83 2.24
N ASP A 608 11.34 -0.43 3.24
CA ASP A 608 11.01 -0.78 4.61
C ASP A 608 10.06 0.32 5.12
N PRO A 609 8.81 0.01 5.51
CA PRO A 609 7.86 1.00 6.05
C PRO A 609 8.36 1.67 7.34
N LEU A 610 9.47 1.20 7.93
CA LEU A 610 10.15 1.76 9.08
C LEU A 610 11.39 2.61 8.72
N LYS A 611 12.01 2.44 7.53
CA LYS A 611 13.20 3.20 7.10
C LYS A 611 12.86 4.33 6.14
N GLY A 612 12.06 5.26 6.62
CA GLY A 612 11.82 6.48 5.88
C GLY A 612 13.01 7.45 5.89
N ASN A 613 13.12 8.23 4.82
CA ASN A 613 14.06 9.35 4.72
C ASN A 613 13.47 10.62 5.33
N LYS A 614 14.26 11.34 6.12
CA LYS A 614 13.84 12.64 6.67
C LYS A 614 13.57 13.64 5.53
N PRO A 615 12.37 14.24 5.45
CA PRO A 615 12.06 15.26 4.45
C PRO A 615 12.92 16.52 4.60
N SER A 616 13.14 17.22 3.48
CA SER A 616 13.79 18.54 3.47
C SER A 616 12.91 19.62 4.11
N GLY A 617 13.52 20.69 4.63
CA GLY A 617 12.84 21.74 5.41
C GLY A 617 13.26 21.75 6.87
N SER A 618 12.73 22.70 7.65
CA SER A 618 13.00 22.79 9.10
C SER A 618 11.82 22.35 9.98
N GLY A 619 10.64 22.19 9.38
CA GLY A 619 9.39 21.91 10.09
C GLY A 619 8.73 23.15 10.71
N THR A 620 9.15 24.36 10.32
CA THR A 620 8.50 25.61 10.77
C THR A 620 7.46 26.05 9.74
N GLU A 621 6.50 26.90 10.11
CA GLU A 621 5.46 27.41 9.18
C GLU A 621 6.08 28.08 7.92
N ALA A 622 7.17 28.83 8.10
CA ALA A 622 7.90 29.47 7.00
C ALA A 622 8.83 28.52 6.21
N SER A 623 9.06 27.30 6.69
CA SER A 623 9.91 26.28 6.06
C SER A 623 9.45 24.88 6.51
N PRO A 624 8.28 24.43 6.03
CA PRO A 624 7.69 23.15 6.41
C PRO A 624 8.53 21.99 5.89
N TYR A 625 8.35 20.82 6.47
CA TYR A 625 8.91 19.58 5.93
C TYR A 625 8.19 19.19 4.63
N LEU A 626 8.94 19.06 3.54
CA LEU A 626 8.39 18.79 2.21
C LEU A 626 8.20 17.28 1.97
N ILE A 627 6.95 16.86 1.81
CA ILE A 627 6.56 15.47 1.60
C ILE A 627 6.37 15.24 0.09
N SER A 628 7.23 14.43 -0.51
CA SER A 628 7.29 14.22 -1.96
C SER A 628 7.53 12.77 -2.36
N HIS A 629 7.49 11.86 -1.38
CA HIS A 629 7.82 10.46 -1.57
C HIS A 629 7.25 9.64 -0.42
N VAL A 630 6.89 8.39 -0.69
CA VAL A 630 6.34 7.44 0.29
C VAL A 630 7.29 7.23 1.48
N LYS A 631 8.62 7.27 1.23
CA LYS A 631 9.68 7.26 2.28
C LYS A 631 9.60 8.44 3.27
N HIS A 632 9.03 9.59 2.92
CA HIS A 632 8.85 10.69 3.89
C HIS A 632 7.67 10.42 4.84
N LEU A 633 6.64 9.69 4.38
CA LEU A 633 5.52 9.23 5.21
C LEU A 633 5.97 8.12 6.19
N ALA A 634 6.72 7.13 5.71
CA ALA A 634 7.37 6.13 6.57
C ALA A 634 8.25 6.76 7.65
N TRP A 635 8.98 7.82 7.31
CA TRP A 635 9.82 8.52 8.28
C TRP A 635 8.96 9.15 9.38
N MET A 636 7.87 9.80 8.98
CA MET A 636 6.92 10.43 9.90
C MET A 636 6.27 9.38 10.81
N ALA A 637 5.82 8.24 10.27
CA ALA A 637 5.29 7.13 11.05
C ALA A 637 6.34 6.60 12.07
N TYR A 638 7.56 6.32 11.61
CA TYR A 638 8.65 5.87 12.48
C TYR A 638 8.93 6.86 13.62
N GLN A 639 8.98 8.16 13.32
CA GLN A 639 9.23 9.19 14.34
C GLN A 639 8.12 9.23 15.40
N VAL A 640 6.85 9.05 15.01
CA VAL A 640 5.71 9.09 15.93
C VAL A 640 5.65 7.83 16.80
N ASP A 641 5.86 6.65 16.24
CA ASP A 641 5.56 5.39 16.92
C ASP A 641 6.72 4.78 17.72
N TYR A 642 7.98 4.95 17.30
CA TYR A 642 9.13 4.23 17.89
C TYR A 642 9.98 5.02 18.88
N ASN A 643 9.81 6.35 18.96
CA ASN A 643 10.52 7.21 19.91
C ASN A 643 9.70 7.42 21.21
N ASP A 644 10.31 7.80 22.34
CA ASP A 644 9.69 7.75 23.68
C ASP A 644 8.60 8.79 24.05
N HIS A 645 8.47 9.93 23.38
CA HIS A 645 7.41 10.93 23.64
C HIS A 645 5.98 10.39 23.40
N LYS A 646 4.97 11.08 23.94
CA LYS A 646 3.54 10.70 23.80
C LYS A 646 2.82 11.38 22.63
N VAL A 647 3.22 12.62 22.33
CA VAL A 647 2.74 13.41 21.20
C VAL A 647 3.97 13.88 20.45
N TYR A 648 3.96 13.73 19.13
CA TYR A 648 5.04 14.11 18.24
C TYR A 648 4.69 15.32 17.40
N PHE A 649 5.73 16.03 16.95
CA PHE A 649 5.61 17.10 15.97
C PHE A 649 4.70 18.27 16.37
N THR A 650 4.47 18.48 17.67
CA THR A 650 3.78 19.68 18.17
C THR A 650 4.44 20.96 17.63
N ASN A 651 3.63 21.87 17.08
CA ASN A 651 4.07 23.09 16.38
C ASN A 651 5.03 22.84 15.19
N THR A 652 4.99 21.65 14.59
CA THR A 652 5.77 21.29 13.40
C THR A 652 4.88 21.21 12.18
N TYR A 653 5.34 21.76 11.05
CA TYR A 653 4.58 21.91 9.81
C TYR A 653 5.14 21.01 8.71
N PHE A 654 4.23 20.37 7.98
CA PHE A 654 4.50 19.48 6.86
C PHE A 654 3.66 19.91 5.66
N LYS A 655 4.23 19.86 4.46
CA LYS A 655 3.53 20.17 3.22
C LYS A 655 3.84 19.14 2.16
N GLN A 656 2.82 18.48 1.63
CA GLN A 656 2.94 17.63 0.46
C GLN A 656 3.07 18.49 -0.82
N VAL A 657 3.95 18.08 -1.73
CA VAL A 657 4.33 18.87 -2.92
C VAL A 657 4.13 18.14 -4.25
N CYS A 658 3.69 16.88 -4.20
CA CYS A 658 3.30 16.09 -5.35
C CYS A 658 2.41 14.92 -4.91
N ASP A 659 1.80 14.22 -5.87
CA ASP A 659 1.17 12.93 -5.62
C ASP A 659 2.19 11.91 -5.11
N ILE A 660 1.72 10.94 -4.33
CA ILE A 660 2.52 9.88 -3.73
C ILE A 660 1.89 8.54 -4.10
N ASP A 661 2.58 7.78 -4.94
CA ASP A 661 2.20 6.42 -5.28
C ASP A 661 2.88 5.45 -4.30
N LEU A 662 2.09 4.58 -3.66
CA LEU A 662 2.56 3.53 -2.75
C LEU A 662 3.01 2.27 -3.51
N GLN A 663 2.80 2.18 -4.83
CA GLN A 663 3.27 1.11 -5.74
C GLN A 663 2.93 -0.33 -5.32
N GLY A 664 1.76 -0.51 -4.69
CA GLY A 664 1.28 -1.78 -4.13
C GLY A 664 1.88 -2.14 -2.77
N TYR A 665 2.80 -1.35 -2.24
CA TYR A 665 3.43 -1.58 -0.94
C TYR A 665 2.58 -1.07 0.24
N SER A 666 2.93 -1.52 1.44
CA SER A 666 2.21 -1.21 2.68
C SER A 666 2.88 -0.12 3.52
N LEU A 667 2.11 0.90 3.89
CA LEU A 667 2.52 2.01 4.75
C LEU A 667 1.99 1.84 6.18
N GLN A 668 2.86 2.00 7.17
CA GLN A 668 2.44 2.06 8.56
C GLN A 668 1.61 3.32 8.84
N SER A 669 0.46 3.15 9.50
CA SER A 669 -0.35 4.26 10.04
C SER A 669 0.49 5.20 10.91
N ILE A 670 0.40 6.52 10.70
CA ILE A 670 1.21 7.51 11.45
C ILE A 670 0.60 7.72 12.84
N GLY A 671 1.21 7.14 13.88
CA GLY A 671 0.65 7.12 15.23
C GLY A 671 -0.42 6.04 15.41
N GLY A 672 -0.73 5.68 16.66
CA GLY A 672 -1.78 4.69 16.97
C GLY A 672 -1.40 3.60 17.98
N TYR A 673 -0.24 3.69 18.63
CA TYR A 673 0.18 2.71 19.64
C TYR A 673 -0.35 3.01 21.05
N PHE A 674 -0.92 2.00 21.72
CA PHE A 674 -1.27 2.02 23.16
C PHE A 674 -0.85 0.69 23.82
N LYS A 675 -0.16 0.78 24.97
CA LYS A 675 0.21 -0.38 25.81
C LYS A 675 -0.55 -0.34 27.14
N THR A 676 -1.38 -1.34 27.40
CA THR A 676 -1.94 -1.60 28.74
C THR A 676 -1.24 -2.80 29.35
N THR A 677 -0.26 -2.56 30.21
CA THR A 677 0.22 -3.58 31.15
C THR A 677 -0.64 -3.57 32.40
N THR A 678 -0.81 -4.75 33.01
CA THR A 678 -1.55 -5.00 34.26
C THR A 678 -0.89 -4.41 35.53
N GLY A 679 -0.26 -3.25 35.41
CA GLY A 679 0.34 -2.45 36.48
C GLY A 679 -0.44 -1.14 36.70
N PRO A 680 -0.15 -0.39 37.78
CA PRO A 680 -0.95 0.76 38.18
C PRO A 680 -0.83 1.96 37.22
N SER A 681 -1.78 2.07 36.29
CA SER A 681 -2.41 3.26 35.67
C SER A 681 -1.60 4.50 35.23
N SER A 682 -0.27 4.49 35.32
CA SER A 682 0.59 5.67 35.14
C SER A 682 1.37 5.69 33.82
N ASP A 683 1.67 4.52 33.26
CA ASP A 683 2.47 4.37 32.02
C ASP A 683 1.61 4.18 30.76
N LEU A 684 0.65 5.09 30.52
CA LEU A 684 -0.01 5.18 29.21
C LEU A 684 0.99 5.66 28.15
N ASN A 685 1.58 4.71 27.42
CA ASN A 685 2.37 4.95 26.21
C ASN A 685 1.45 5.13 25.00
N VAL A 686 0.79 6.28 24.93
CA VAL A 686 0.11 6.77 23.72
C VAL A 686 1.16 7.22 22.70
N LYS A 687 0.93 7.00 21.41
CA LYS A 687 1.69 7.62 20.30
C LYS A 687 0.74 8.34 19.35
N ALA A 688 0.83 9.66 19.29
CA ALA A 688 -0.04 10.50 18.48
C ALA A 688 0.74 11.56 17.69
N PHE A 689 0.27 11.87 16.49
CA PHE A 689 0.71 13.02 15.70
C PHE A 689 0.05 14.31 16.23
N GLY A 690 0.83 15.36 16.42
CA GLY A 690 0.38 16.67 16.93
C GLY A 690 0.84 17.86 16.08
N GLY A 691 1.23 17.62 14.83
CA GLY A 691 1.68 18.66 13.90
C GLY A 691 0.59 19.21 13.00
N HIS A 692 1.00 20.02 12.03
CA HIS A 692 0.17 20.50 10.92
C HIS A 692 0.63 19.81 9.64
N TYR A 693 -0.22 18.98 9.04
CA TYR A 693 0.00 18.35 7.74
C TYR A 693 -0.94 18.97 6.70
N ASP A 694 -0.36 19.67 5.72
CA ASP A 694 -1.05 20.15 4.52
C ASP A 694 -0.75 19.21 3.34
N GLY A 695 -1.75 18.44 2.90
CA GLY A 695 -1.65 17.55 1.74
C GLY A 695 -1.62 18.28 0.39
N GLY A 696 -1.84 19.60 0.36
CA GLY A 696 -1.78 20.41 -0.85
C GLY A 696 -2.84 20.11 -1.92
N GLY A 697 -3.78 19.19 -1.65
CA GLY A 697 -4.71 18.64 -2.63
C GLY A 697 -4.11 17.53 -3.50
N TYR A 698 -2.90 17.06 -3.19
CA TYR A 698 -2.23 15.96 -3.87
C TYR A 698 -2.71 14.59 -3.36
N THR A 699 -2.71 13.60 -4.24
CA THR A 699 -3.23 12.26 -3.96
C THR A 699 -2.16 11.34 -3.37
N ILE A 700 -2.54 10.52 -2.39
CA ILE A 700 -1.79 9.33 -1.94
C ILE A 700 -2.57 8.09 -2.42
N LYS A 701 -1.92 7.17 -3.14
CA LYS A 701 -2.64 6.08 -3.85
C LYS A 701 -1.90 4.76 -4.01
N ASN A 702 -2.63 3.74 -4.47
CA ASN A 702 -2.10 2.46 -4.97
C ASN A 702 -1.31 1.66 -3.93
N GLY A 703 -1.92 1.26 -2.81
CA GLY A 703 -1.25 0.40 -1.82
C GLY A 703 -2.07 0.13 -0.58
N THR A 704 -1.42 -0.36 0.47
CA THR A 704 -2.10 -0.69 1.74
C THR A 704 -1.64 0.25 2.86
N ILE A 705 -2.51 0.57 3.81
CA ILE A 705 -2.12 1.18 5.08
C ILE A 705 -2.42 0.20 6.20
N THR A 706 -1.36 -0.24 6.89
CA THR A 706 -1.39 -1.29 7.91
C THR A 706 -1.02 -0.78 9.30
N PRO A 707 -1.37 -1.53 10.37
CA PRO A 707 -0.80 -1.30 11.69
C PRO A 707 0.71 -1.51 11.72
N CYS A 708 1.37 -0.85 12.67
CA CYS A 708 2.79 -1.07 12.97
C CYS A 708 3.15 -2.56 13.16
N HIS A 709 4.20 -3.02 12.49
CA HIS A 709 4.70 -4.39 12.60
C HIS A 709 5.35 -4.66 13.97
N HIS A 710 5.59 -5.94 14.31
CA HIS A 710 6.28 -6.43 15.52
C HIS A 710 5.57 -6.30 16.88
N ASP A 711 4.37 -6.88 17.06
CA ASP A 711 4.10 -7.60 18.31
C ASP A 711 3.09 -8.74 18.14
N LYS A 712 3.45 -9.93 18.60
CA LYS A 712 2.66 -11.17 18.51
C LYS A 712 1.54 -11.27 19.57
N SER A 713 1.26 -10.20 20.31
CA SER A 713 0.23 -10.16 21.36
C SER A 713 -0.98 -9.30 20.99
N LEU A 714 -2.16 -9.91 21.05
CA LEU A 714 -3.48 -9.26 20.94
C LEU A 714 -3.78 -8.22 22.06
N ASN A 715 -2.81 -7.96 22.94
CA ASN A 715 -2.94 -7.14 24.16
C ASN A 715 -2.60 -5.66 23.94
N LYS A 716 -2.42 -5.22 22.68
CA LYS A 716 -2.05 -3.85 22.31
C LYS A 716 -3.17 -3.18 21.52
N ARG A 717 -3.68 -2.07 22.02
CA ARG A 717 -4.79 -1.33 21.40
C ARG A 717 -4.21 -0.47 20.26
N LYS A 718 -4.72 -0.65 19.04
CA LYS A 718 -4.27 0.10 17.85
C LYS A 718 -5.41 0.93 17.25
N GLN A 719 -5.08 2.00 16.53
CA GLN A 719 -6.01 2.80 15.71
C GLN A 719 -5.43 2.98 14.30
N PHE A 720 -6.29 3.16 13.30
CA PHE A 720 -5.96 2.84 11.91
C PHE A 720 -6.43 3.94 10.94
N GLY A 721 -5.60 4.24 9.94
CA GLY A 721 -5.80 5.30 8.94
C GLY A 721 -4.45 5.90 8.55
N LEU A 722 -4.39 6.83 7.60
CA LEU A 722 -3.13 7.50 7.26
C LEU A 722 -2.45 8.06 8.53
N PHE A 723 -3.23 8.69 9.41
CA PHE A 723 -2.86 8.96 10.79
C PHE A 723 -3.67 8.05 11.71
N GLY A 724 -3.05 7.05 12.35
CA GLY A 724 -3.81 6.20 13.27
C GLY A 724 -4.31 6.97 14.50
N CYS A 725 -3.52 7.93 15.01
CA CYS A 725 -3.92 8.76 16.15
C CYS A 725 -3.40 10.20 16.09
N ILE A 726 -4.26 11.18 16.35
CA ILE A 726 -3.91 12.61 16.43
C ILE A 726 -4.28 13.25 17.78
N TYR A 727 -3.46 14.22 18.21
CA TYR A 727 -3.67 15.01 19.44
C TYR A 727 -3.16 16.45 19.24
N GLY A 728 -4.08 17.42 19.19
CA GLY A 728 -3.74 18.83 18.99
C GLY A 728 -3.30 19.17 17.56
N ALA A 729 -3.63 18.30 16.60
CA ALA A 729 -3.12 18.36 15.23
C ALA A 729 -4.07 19.06 14.26
N THR A 730 -3.51 19.55 13.15
CA THR A 730 -4.26 19.93 11.95
C THR A 730 -3.84 19.03 10.80
N VAL A 731 -4.79 18.31 10.21
CA VAL A 731 -4.60 17.53 8.98
C VAL A 731 -5.54 18.11 7.94
N GLU A 732 -5.00 18.62 6.84
CA GLU A 732 -5.80 19.29 5.81
C GLU A 732 -5.37 18.95 4.39
N ASN A 733 -6.28 19.12 3.43
CA ASN A 733 -6.01 19.00 1.99
C ASN A 733 -5.46 17.62 1.56
N VAL A 734 -5.79 16.54 2.28
CA VAL A 734 -5.33 15.17 2.00
C VAL A 734 -6.32 14.45 1.09
N VAL A 735 -5.83 13.85 0.00
CA VAL A 735 -6.64 13.04 -0.93
C VAL A 735 -6.13 11.59 -0.93
N LEU A 736 -7.02 10.62 -0.74
CA LEU A 736 -6.72 9.18 -0.86
C LEU A 736 -7.52 8.56 -2.02
N GLU A 737 -6.86 7.78 -2.87
CA GLU A 737 -7.46 7.02 -3.98
C GLU A 737 -6.83 5.62 -4.06
N ASP A 738 -7.59 4.57 -4.39
CA ASP A 738 -7.03 3.21 -4.62
C ASP A 738 -6.11 2.68 -3.48
N VAL A 739 -6.48 2.96 -2.22
CA VAL A 739 -5.77 2.49 -1.01
C VAL A 739 -6.64 1.52 -0.21
N CYS A 740 -6.05 0.41 0.25
CA CYS A 740 -6.69 -0.48 1.22
C CYS A 740 -6.23 -0.12 2.65
N ILE A 741 -7.16 0.09 3.58
CA ILE A 741 -6.84 0.38 4.99
C ILE A 741 -7.35 -0.77 5.85
N VAL A 742 -6.42 -1.46 6.52
CA VAL A 742 -6.72 -2.68 7.30
C VAL A 742 -6.79 -2.35 8.79
N GLY A 743 -8.00 -2.44 9.36
CA GLY A 743 -8.31 -1.97 10.72
C GLY A 743 -8.85 -3.04 11.67
N ARG A 744 -8.27 -3.14 12.87
CA ARG A 744 -8.72 -4.06 13.95
C ARG A 744 -9.29 -3.31 15.17
N GLY A 745 -9.85 -2.12 14.95
CA GLY A 745 -10.26 -1.19 16.00
C GLY A 745 -10.79 0.13 15.43
N PRO A 746 -10.63 1.28 16.13
CA PRO A 746 -10.98 2.60 15.62
C PRO A 746 -10.26 2.92 14.30
N THR A 747 -11.02 3.04 13.22
CA THR A 747 -10.50 3.08 11.84
C THR A 747 -11.12 4.23 11.07
N GLY A 748 -10.31 5.04 10.39
CA GLY A 748 -10.81 5.99 9.40
C GLY A 748 -9.87 6.11 8.21
N GLY A 749 -10.35 6.66 7.09
CA GLY A 749 -9.52 6.86 5.92
C GLY A 749 -8.30 7.74 6.22
N ILE A 750 -8.57 8.92 6.78
CA ILE A 750 -7.54 9.89 7.14
C ILE A 750 -7.08 9.69 8.58
N VAL A 751 -8.00 9.51 9.52
CA VAL A 751 -7.71 9.52 10.98
C VAL A 751 -8.38 8.36 11.72
N GLY A 752 -7.61 7.49 12.37
CA GLY A 752 -8.18 6.42 13.23
C GLY A 752 -8.87 6.97 14.47
N LYS A 753 -8.18 7.83 15.22
CA LYS A 753 -8.70 8.50 16.43
C LYS A 753 -8.15 9.91 16.60
N ALA A 754 -9.04 10.90 16.64
CA ALA A 754 -8.74 12.24 17.16
C ALA A 754 -9.03 12.28 18.67
N MET A 755 -7.98 12.51 19.47
CA MET A 755 -8.07 12.44 20.92
C MET A 755 -8.55 13.75 21.55
N ALA A 756 -9.44 13.63 22.55
CA ALA A 756 -9.77 14.75 23.43
C ALA A 756 -8.53 15.24 24.20
N PRO A 757 -8.42 16.55 24.49
CA PRO A 757 -7.44 17.11 25.41
C PRO A 757 -7.36 16.35 26.74
N TRP A 758 -6.14 16.15 27.26
CA TRP A 758 -5.92 15.47 28.54
C TRP A 758 -6.26 16.33 29.76
N ASP A 759 -6.32 17.65 29.60
CA ASP A 759 -6.56 18.62 30.68
C ASP A 759 -8.05 18.84 31.00
N GLY A 760 -8.96 18.30 30.18
CA GLY A 760 -10.40 18.50 30.33
C GLY A 760 -10.98 19.67 29.52
N SER A 761 -10.17 20.35 28.70
CA SER A 761 -10.65 21.41 27.80
C SER A 761 -11.53 20.84 26.68
N ALA A 762 -12.66 21.51 26.43
CA ALA A 762 -13.67 21.09 25.46
C ALA A 762 -13.61 22.00 24.22
N ASP A 763 -12.40 22.35 23.81
CA ASP A 763 -12.13 23.38 22.80
C ASP A 763 -12.48 22.86 21.40
N VAL A 764 -13.43 23.53 20.74
CA VAL A 764 -13.84 23.20 19.37
C VAL A 764 -12.66 23.41 18.43
N GLY A 765 -12.28 22.36 17.69
CA GLY A 765 -11.15 22.43 16.78
C GLY A 765 -9.77 22.30 17.44
N PHE A 766 -9.69 21.71 18.64
CA PHE A 766 -8.42 21.24 19.21
C PHE A 766 -7.71 20.27 18.26
N ASN A 767 -8.45 19.33 17.68
CA ASN A 767 -8.03 18.62 16.46
C ASN A 767 -8.77 19.20 15.25
N LYS A 768 -8.13 19.23 14.08
CA LYS A 768 -8.75 19.68 12.82
C LYS A 768 -8.49 18.68 11.70
N ILE A 769 -9.54 18.35 10.97
CA ILE A 769 -9.52 17.55 9.75
C ILE A 769 -10.26 18.37 8.68
N ILE A 770 -9.55 19.01 7.76
CA ILE A 770 -10.12 20.04 6.87
C ILE A 770 -9.88 19.69 5.41
N ASN A 771 -10.92 19.72 4.56
CA ASN A 771 -10.79 19.51 3.12
C ASN A 771 -10.06 18.20 2.76
N CYS A 772 -10.39 17.10 3.45
CA CYS A 772 -9.84 15.79 3.11
C CYS A 772 -10.83 14.98 2.27
N HIS A 773 -10.34 14.35 1.20
CA HIS A 773 -11.10 13.48 0.32
C HIS A 773 -10.64 12.02 0.44
N VAL A 774 -11.59 11.09 0.43
CA VAL A 774 -11.33 9.65 0.36
C VAL A 774 -12.23 9.08 -0.74
N GLY A 775 -11.63 8.71 -1.87
CA GLY A 775 -12.33 8.36 -3.10
C GLY A 775 -12.95 6.96 -3.13
N GLU A 776 -13.63 6.64 -4.23
CA GLU A 776 -14.43 5.41 -4.39
C GLU A 776 -13.58 4.13 -4.37
N GLY A 777 -12.35 4.18 -4.89
CA GLY A 777 -11.41 3.06 -4.92
C GLY A 777 -10.73 2.74 -3.58
N VAL A 778 -10.93 3.56 -2.54
CA VAL A 778 -10.40 3.27 -1.21
C VAL A 778 -11.30 2.26 -0.49
N GLU A 779 -10.71 1.23 0.11
CA GLU A 779 -11.43 0.25 0.92
C GLU A 779 -11.04 0.35 2.40
N LEU A 780 -12.02 0.38 3.31
CA LEU A 780 -11.77 0.16 4.74
C LEU A 780 -12.13 -1.29 5.10
N ARG A 781 -11.12 -2.16 5.18
CA ARG A 781 -11.31 -3.58 5.58
C ARG A 781 -11.12 -3.70 7.08
N THR A 782 -12.17 -4.07 7.83
CA THR A 782 -12.10 -4.13 9.30
C THR A 782 -12.66 -5.42 9.90
N TRP A 783 -11.86 -6.07 10.76
CA TRP A 783 -12.14 -7.38 11.34
C TRP A 783 -11.84 -7.41 12.85
N HIS A 784 -12.64 -8.16 13.62
CA HIS A 784 -12.39 -8.43 15.05
C HIS A 784 -12.27 -9.94 15.34
N PRO A 785 -11.08 -10.48 15.70
CA PRO A 785 -10.77 -11.91 15.54
C PRO A 785 -11.25 -12.88 16.64
N VAL A 786 -12.05 -12.47 17.63
CA VAL A 786 -12.41 -13.38 18.74
C VAL A 786 -13.82 -13.13 19.32
N PRO A 787 -14.66 -14.17 19.48
CA PRO A 787 -15.76 -14.15 20.44
C PRO A 787 -15.19 -14.35 21.86
N VAL A 788 -14.71 -13.26 22.49
CA VAL A 788 -14.07 -13.33 23.81
C VAL A 788 -15.11 -13.57 24.91
N TYR A 789 -15.50 -14.83 25.11
CA TYR A 789 -16.50 -15.24 26.11
C TYR A 789 -16.11 -14.93 27.58
N ASN A 790 -14.87 -14.53 27.85
CA ASN A 790 -14.33 -14.21 29.17
C ASN A 790 -13.58 -12.85 29.24
N ALA A 791 -13.89 -11.89 28.35
CA ALA A 791 -13.39 -10.53 28.52
C ALA A 791 -14.14 -9.85 29.68
N GLU A 792 -13.56 -9.85 30.88
CA GLU A 792 -14.04 -9.05 31.99
C GLU A 792 -13.95 -7.56 31.64
N TYR A 793 -15.11 -6.93 31.42
CA TYR A 793 -15.39 -5.50 31.60
C TYR A 793 -14.57 -4.42 30.86
N ASP A 794 -13.60 -4.77 30.02
CA ASP A 794 -12.81 -3.77 29.27
C ASP A 794 -13.61 -3.24 28.07
N GLY A 795 -14.25 -2.07 28.23
CA GLY A 795 -15.24 -1.51 27.31
C GLY A 795 -14.72 -1.01 25.94
N GLU A 796 -13.48 -1.36 25.61
CA GLU A 796 -12.59 -0.67 24.68
C GLU A 796 -12.32 -1.45 23.37
N TYR A 797 -12.92 -2.63 23.21
CA TYR A 797 -12.91 -3.47 21.99
C TYR A 797 -14.05 -3.14 20.99
N LYS A 798 -14.69 -1.97 21.11
CA LYS A 798 -15.83 -1.60 20.25
C LYS A 798 -15.34 -0.95 18.95
N MET A 799 -15.71 -1.53 17.82
CA MET A 799 -15.34 -1.02 16.49
C MET A 799 -16.03 0.31 16.20
N ALA A 800 -15.23 1.33 15.84
CA ALA A 800 -15.71 2.62 15.36
C ALA A 800 -15.04 2.91 14.02
N VAL A 801 -15.81 2.89 12.93
CA VAL A 801 -15.30 2.97 11.56
C VAL A 801 -15.98 4.11 10.82
N GLY A 802 -15.22 4.98 10.15
CA GLY A 802 -15.82 5.98 9.27
C GLY A 802 -14.92 6.48 8.16
N GLY A 803 -15.51 7.02 7.09
CA GLY A 803 -14.81 7.27 5.83
C GLY A 803 -13.62 8.22 5.99
N ILE A 804 -13.79 9.27 6.80
CA ILE A 804 -12.73 10.21 7.15
C ILE A 804 -12.08 9.83 8.49
N CYS A 805 -12.90 9.56 9.53
CA CYS A 805 -12.43 9.41 10.90
C CYS A 805 -13.08 8.24 11.65
N GLY A 806 -12.33 7.46 12.43
CA GLY A 806 -12.91 6.42 13.30
C GLY A 806 -13.60 6.99 14.54
N ILE A 807 -12.83 7.72 15.37
CA ILE A 807 -13.33 8.40 16.59
C ILE A 807 -12.95 9.89 16.56
N ALA A 808 -13.93 10.78 16.70
CA ALA A 808 -13.73 12.23 16.69
C ALA A 808 -14.16 12.93 17.99
N TYR A 809 -13.19 13.34 18.81
CA TYR A 809 -13.41 14.13 20.04
C TYR A 809 -12.71 15.50 19.97
N ALA A 810 -13.38 16.57 20.42
CA ALA A 810 -12.91 17.97 20.32
C ALA A 810 -12.37 18.32 18.93
N THR A 811 -13.03 17.80 17.88
CA THR A 811 -12.52 17.84 16.50
C THR A 811 -13.40 18.73 15.63
N LEU A 812 -12.78 19.57 14.80
CA LEU A 812 -13.45 20.17 13.65
C LEU A 812 -13.19 19.30 12.43
N ILE A 813 -14.23 18.67 11.87
CA ILE A 813 -14.19 18.00 10.57
C ILE A 813 -14.93 18.91 9.59
N GLN A 814 -14.23 19.51 8.64
CA GLN A 814 -14.83 20.55 7.78
C GLN A 814 -14.44 20.41 6.30
N GLY A 815 -15.41 20.45 5.39
CA GLY A 815 -15.14 20.37 3.94
C GLY A 815 -14.73 18.97 3.46
N CYS A 816 -14.93 17.93 4.27
CA CYS A 816 -14.42 16.58 3.99
C CYS A 816 -15.44 15.71 3.25
N THR A 817 -14.98 14.87 2.33
CA THR A 817 -15.84 14.05 1.48
C THR A 817 -15.35 12.61 1.40
N ALA A 818 -16.26 11.65 1.55
CA ALA A 818 -15.97 10.23 1.60
C ALA A 818 -16.87 9.46 0.61
N ALA A 819 -16.25 8.84 -0.38
CA ALA A 819 -16.90 8.01 -1.40
C ALA A 819 -16.52 6.52 -1.27
N ASN A 820 -15.65 6.19 -0.32
CA ASN A 820 -15.12 4.84 -0.08
C ASN A 820 -16.15 3.83 0.44
N THR A 821 -15.83 2.55 0.25
CA THR A 821 -16.62 1.42 0.78
C THR A 821 -15.98 0.85 2.05
N PHE A 822 -16.77 0.69 3.11
CA PHE A 822 -16.33 0.04 4.35
C PHE A 822 -16.82 -1.40 4.33
N ARG A 823 -15.95 -2.37 4.59
CA ARG A 823 -16.30 -3.79 4.74
C ARG A 823 -15.95 -4.22 6.16
N THR A 824 -16.97 -4.59 6.93
CA THR A 824 -16.86 -4.78 8.38
C THR A 824 -17.41 -6.12 8.85
N SER A 825 -16.69 -6.82 9.73
CA SER A 825 -17.03 -8.19 10.17
C SER A 825 -16.63 -8.45 11.63
N GLY A 826 -17.21 -9.50 12.23
CA GLY A 826 -16.95 -9.89 13.63
C GLY A 826 -17.45 -8.86 14.66
N VAL A 827 -18.40 -7.99 14.26
CA VAL A 827 -18.60 -6.68 14.90
C VAL A 827 -19.26 -6.76 16.29
N PHE A 828 -18.47 -6.55 17.35
CA PHE A 828 -18.91 -6.53 18.75
C PHE A 828 -19.25 -5.08 19.19
N SER A 829 -20.50 -4.63 18.99
CA SER A 829 -20.98 -3.24 19.26
C SER A 829 -20.48 -2.16 18.28
N GLY A 830 -20.74 -2.32 16.98
CA GLY A 830 -20.23 -1.43 15.94
C GLY A 830 -20.84 -0.01 15.92
N MET A 831 -20.00 0.98 15.65
CA MET A 831 -20.34 2.38 15.39
C MET A 831 -19.80 2.76 14.00
N LEU A 832 -20.63 2.69 12.97
CA LEU A 832 -20.23 2.82 11.57
C LEU A 832 -20.80 4.11 10.98
N GLY A 833 -19.96 5.02 10.47
CA GLY A 833 -20.42 6.33 10.03
C GLY A 833 -19.73 6.86 8.78
N GLY A 834 -20.49 7.30 7.77
CA GLY A 834 -19.95 7.72 6.47
C GLY A 834 -18.80 8.73 6.53
N ILE A 835 -18.85 9.69 7.47
CA ILE A 835 -17.73 10.61 7.78
C ILE A 835 -16.98 10.15 9.03
N ALA A 836 -17.69 9.92 10.14
CA ALA A 836 -17.12 9.61 11.44
C ALA A 836 -17.76 8.37 12.09
N GLY A 837 -16.98 7.36 12.50
CA GLY A 837 -17.55 6.19 13.19
C GLY A 837 -18.31 6.57 14.47
N THR A 838 -17.70 7.43 15.28
CA THR A 838 -18.36 8.10 16.42
C THR A 838 -17.83 9.50 16.63
N ALA A 839 -18.71 10.41 17.06
CA ALA A 839 -18.39 11.82 17.29
C ALA A 839 -18.99 12.33 18.61
N GLY A 840 -18.33 13.29 19.25
CA GLY A 840 -18.83 13.94 20.46
C GLY A 840 -17.78 14.81 21.13
N TYR A 841 -18.02 15.21 22.38
CA TYR A 841 -17.09 16.04 23.14
C TYR A 841 -16.72 17.35 22.40
N ASN A 842 -17.74 18.14 22.06
CA ASN A 842 -17.64 19.40 21.29
C ASN A 842 -17.05 19.26 19.88
N THR A 843 -17.17 18.08 19.27
CA THR A 843 -16.88 17.88 17.85
C THR A 843 -17.91 18.59 16.97
N VAL A 844 -17.44 19.18 15.87
CA VAL A 844 -18.23 19.83 14.82
C VAL A 844 -17.93 19.13 13.49
N ILE A 845 -18.97 18.70 12.77
CA ILE A 845 -18.87 18.18 11.40
C ILE A 845 -19.62 19.16 10.50
N ASP A 846 -18.92 19.88 9.63
CA ASP A 846 -19.47 20.98 8.84
C ASP A 846 -19.10 20.87 7.35
N HIS A 847 -20.05 21.07 6.43
CA HIS A 847 -19.80 20.96 5.00
C HIS A 847 -19.14 19.61 4.63
N CYS A 848 -19.77 18.49 4.95
CA CYS A 848 -19.23 17.16 4.67
C CYS A 848 -20.24 16.28 3.91
N ALA A 849 -19.74 15.44 3.00
CA ALA A 849 -20.57 14.57 2.17
C ALA A 849 -20.10 13.11 2.19
N PHE A 850 -21.03 12.17 2.38
CA PHE A 850 -20.79 10.74 2.20
C PHE A 850 -21.57 10.22 0.99
N THR A 851 -20.88 9.56 0.07
CA THR A 851 -21.45 9.00 -1.18
C THR A 851 -21.16 7.51 -1.38
N GLY A 852 -20.33 6.91 -0.52
CA GLY A 852 -19.86 5.53 -0.64
C GLY A 852 -20.78 4.46 -0.06
N GLY A 853 -20.21 3.34 0.39
CA GLY A 853 -20.92 2.16 0.89
C GLY A 853 -20.52 1.74 2.30
N ILE A 854 -21.48 1.27 3.12
CA ILE A 854 -21.20 0.65 4.41
C ILE A 854 -21.71 -0.80 4.41
N GLU A 855 -20.79 -1.76 4.31
CA GLU A 855 -21.08 -3.19 4.19
C GLU A 855 -20.74 -3.95 5.47
N VAL A 856 -21.68 -4.77 5.94
CA VAL A 856 -21.54 -5.59 7.14
C VAL A 856 -21.63 -7.08 6.76
N MET A 857 -20.52 -7.80 6.93
CA MET A 857 -20.28 -9.14 6.37
C MET A 857 -20.53 -10.31 7.35
N ASP A 858 -20.39 -10.11 8.66
CA ASP A 858 -20.86 -11.04 9.71
C ASP A 858 -20.94 -10.34 11.07
N THR A 859 -21.86 -10.76 11.94
CA THR A 859 -22.09 -10.19 13.26
C THR A 859 -22.33 -11.26 14.32
N HIS A 860 -21.39 -11.37 15.26
CA HIS A 860 -21.55 -12.15 16.49
C HIS A 860 -22.30 -11.28 17.52
N TYR A 861 -23.61 -11.53 17.70
CA TYR A 861 -24.46 -10.61 18.46
C TYR A 861 -24.27 -10.70 19.97
N ALA A 862 -23.38 -9.88 20.52
CA ALA A 862 -23.36 -9.53 21.95
C ALA A 862 -24.14 -8.24 22.27
N ALA A 863 -24.16 -7.26 21.38
CA ALA A 863 -24.64 -5.89 21.64
C ALA A 863 -25.31 -5.22 20.41
N SER A 864 -25.60 -3.91 20.49
CA SER A 864 -26.27 -3.16 19.41
C SER A 864 -25.28 -2.57 18.41
N VAL A 865 -25.66 -2.51 17.13
CA VAL A 865 -24.88 -1.89 16.03
C VAL A 865 -25.58 -0.61 15.56
N SER A 866 -24.82 0.45 15.31
CA SER A 866 -25.33 1.76 14.88
C SER A 866 -24.64 2.23 13.61
N ILE A 867 -25.42 2.46 12.55
CA ILE A 867 -24.95 2.84 11.21
C ILE A 867 -25.54 4.21 10.84
N GLY A 868 -24.70 5.17 10.46
CA GLY A 868 -25.09 6.53 10.13
C GLY A 868 -24.47 7.04 8.84
N GLY A 869 -25.23 7.77 8.00
CA GLY A 869 -24.68 8.37 6.78
C GLY A 869 -23.60 9.44 7.03
N ILE A 870 -23.63 10.12 8.18
CA ILE A 870 -22.55 11.04 8.60
C ILE A 870 -21.81 10.50 9.83
N THR A 871 -22.51 10.13 10.91
CA THR A 871 -21.89 9.53 12.10
C THR A 871 -22.63 8.32 12.64
N GLY A 872 -21.91 7.23 12.95
CA GLY A 872 -22.51 5.98 13.41
C GLY A 872 -23.15 6.10 14.78
N CYS A 873 -22.44 6.71 15.72
CA CYS A 873 -22.90 6.95 17.08
C CYS A 873 -22.50 8.35 17.56
N MET A 874 -23.15 8.82 18.64
CA MET A 874 -22.64 9.92 19.44
C MET A 874 -22.03 9.42 20.75
N SER A 875 -20.93 10.02 21.18
CA SER A 875 -20.27 9.68 22.45
C SER A 875 -19.97 10.94 23.27
N PRO A 876 -20.92 11.41 24.09
CA PRO A 876 -20.77 12.66 24.84
C PRO A 876 -19.87 12.54 26.08
N HIS A 877 -19.31 11.36 26.39
CA HIS A 877 -18.54 11.12 27.61
C HIS A 877 -17.33 10.19 27.40
N ARG A 878 -16.19 10.57 27.99
CA ARG A 878 -14.90 9.86 27.96
C ARG A 878 -15.01 8.43 28.53
N GLY A 879 -15.59 8.28 29.72
CA GLY A 879 -15.60 7.04 30.51
C GLY A 879 -16.63 5.96 30.13
N THR A 880 -17.51 6.20 29.15
CA THR A 880 -18.27 5.11 28.49
C THR A 880 -17.53 4.53 27.28
N PHE A 881 -16.68 5.38 26.67
CA PHE A 881 -15.78 5.18 25.56
C PHE A 881 -14.55 4.30 25.86
N VAL A 882 -13.54 4.95 26.46
CA VAL A 882 -12.12 4.56 26.58
C VAL A 882 -11.49 5.35 27.75
N ASP A 883 -10.48 4.78 28.42
CA ASP A 883 -9.77 5.25 29.64
C ASP A 883 -10.47 4.92 30.98
N VAL A 884 -10.26 3.68 31.45
CA VAL A 884 -10.54 3.25 32.84
C VAL A 884 -9.52 3.75 33.88
N ASP A 885 -8.36 4.25 33.44
CA ASP A 885 -7.17 4.41 34.30
C ASP A 885 -6.90 5.83 34.84
N HIS A 886 -7.80 6.79 34.64
CA HIS A 886 -7.61 8.15 35.17
C HIS A 886 -8.80 8.62 36.01
N ASN A 887 -8.49 9.12 37.23
CA ASN A 887 -9.38 9.94 38.07
C ASN A 887 -9.64 11.34 37.46
N ILE A 888 -9.70 11.45 36.13
CA ILE A 888 -10.15 12.65 35.43
C ILE A 888 -11.66 12.72 35.61
N ALA A 889 -12.17 13.87 36.06
CA ALA A 889 -13.60 14.11 36.25
C ALA A 889 -14.37 13.81 34.95
N PRO A 890 -15.64 13.38 35.01
CA PRO A 890 -16.36 12.97 33.81
C PRO A 890 -16.49 14.14 32.83
N MET A 891 -15.63 14.11 31.80
CA MET A 891 -15.65 15.06 30.69
C MET A 891 -16.92 14.85 29.87
N VAL A 892 -17.65 15.94 29.62
CA VAL A 892 -18.92 15.98 28.88
C VAL A 892 -18.85 17.08 27.82
N GLY A 893 -19.34 16.80 26.61
CA GLY A 893 -19.42 17.79 25.54
C GLY A 893 -20.35 17.40 24.40
N GLY A 894 -20.73 18.39 23.61
CA GLY A 894 -21.77 18.34 22.58
C GLY A 894 -21.36 17.70 21.26
N LEU A 895 -22.23 17.86 20.26
CA LEU A 895 -22.01 17.48 18.86
C LEU A 895 -22.83 18.40 17.94
N LYS A 896 -22.18 19.03 16.96
CA LYS A 896 -22.84 19.79 15.90
C LYS A 896 -22.59 19.13 14.54
N ILE A 897 -23.63 18.98 13.73
CA ILE A 897 -23.53 18.55 12.33
C ILE A 897 -24.24 19.59 11.47
N THR A 898 -23.51 20.27 10.58
CA THR A 898 -24.01 21.42 9.83
C THR A 898 -23.70 21.28 8.35
N ASN A 899 -24.64 21.63 7.46
CA ASN A 899 -24.40 21.68 6.01
C ASN A 899 -23.87 20.35 5.43
N CYS A 900 -24.38 19.19 5.88
CA CYS A 900 -23.88 17.88 5.48
C CYS A 900 -24.91 17.06 4.69
N TYR A 901 -24.48 16.12 3.85
CA TYR A 901 -25.42 15.18 3.23
C TYR A 901 -24.90 13.75 3.09
N ASN A 902 -25.84 12.80 3.17
CA ASN A 902 -25.63 11.40 2.81
C ASN A 902 -26.31 11.10 1.46
N ALA A 903 -25.54 10.60 0.51
CA ALA A 903 -26.03 9.92 -0.69
C ALA A 903 -25.61 8.44 -0.75
N GLY A 904 -24.72 8.01 0.14
CA GLY A 904 -24.19 6.66 0.22
C GLY A 904 -25.16 5.63 0.79
N TYR A 905 -24.83 4.36 0.55
CA TYR A 905 -25.63 3.20 0.92
C TYR A 905 -25.12 2.49 2.17
N TYR A 906 -25.98 1.62 2.72
CA TYR A 906 -25.62 0.65 3.75
C TYR A 906 -26.23 -0.71 3.40
N GLU A 907 -25.46 -1.79 3.54
CA GLU A 907 -25.90 -3.16 3.24
C GLU A 907 -25.40 -4.15 4.30
N PHE A 908 -26.19 -5.21 4.52
CA PHE A 908 -25.81 -6.36 5.32
C PHE A 908 -25.74 -7.59 4.41
N LYS A 909 -24.54 -8.13 4.21
CA LYS A 909 -24.26 -9.26 3.29
C LYS A 909 -24.06 -10.60 4.03
N GLY A 910 -24.02 -10.58 5.36
CA GLY A 910 -23.64 -11.71 6.19
C GLY A 910 -24.73 -12.68 6.64
N THR A 911 -24.28 -13.74 7.31
CA THR A 911 -25.11 -14.51 8.24
C THR A 911 -25.27 -13.80 9.60
N VAL A 912 -26.27 -14.19 10.38
CA VAL A 912 -26.46 -13.73 11.75
C VAL A 912 -26.10 -14.86 12.71
N ALA A 913 -24.88 -14.83 13.25
CA ALA A 913 -24.45 -15.76 14.30
C ALA A 913 -25.19 -15.45 15.61
N VAL A 914 -26.27 -16.21 15.88
CA VAL A 914 -26.93 -16.23 17.19
C VAL A 914 -26.17 -17.20 18.09
N ASP A 915 -25.27 -16.68 18.91
CA ASP A 915 -24.62 -17.44 19.98
C ASP A 915 -25.65 -18.14 20.89
N VAL A 916 -25.66 -19.48 20.88
CA VAL A 916 -26.65 -20.32 21.62
C VAL A 916 -26.15 -20.67 23.03
N VAL A 917 -25.50 -19.72 23.70
CA VAL A 917 -25.01 -19.85 25.10
C VAL A 917 -25.08 -18.45 25.74
N ASP A 918 -25.57 -18.21 26.96
CA ASP A 918 -25.90 -19.09 28.07
C ASP A 918 -27.11 -18.54 28.87
N LYS A 919 -28.05 -19.40 29.29
CA LYS A 919 -29.13 -19.01 30.22
C LYS A 919 -28.67 -18.90 31.68
N THR A 920 -27.50 -19.46 32.02
CA THR A 920 -27.00 -19.55 33.40
C THR A 920 -26.45 -18.21 33.91
N ASN A 921 -25.93 -17.36 33.01
CA ASN A 921 -25.41 -16.02 33.34
C ASN A 921 -26.40 -14.85 33.18
N GLY A 922 -27.70 -15.12 32.97
CA GLY A 922 -28.76 -14.10 33.00
C GLY A 922 -28.81 -13.09 31.83
N TYR A 923 -27.94 -13.23 30.81
CA TYR A 923 -27.94 -12.35 29.64
C TYR A 923 -29.18 -12.55 28.77
N ASN A 924 -30.04 -11.53 28.71
CA ASN A 924 -31.35 -11.61 28.07
C ASN A 924 -31.26 -11.20 26.58
N ILE A 925 -31.26 -12.20 25.69
CA ILE A 925 -31.20 -12.06 24.22
C ILE A 925 -32.32 -11.20 23.58
N ASN A 926 -33.37 -10.85 24.32
CA ASN A 926 -34.57 -10.17 23.80
C ASN A 926 -34.43 -8.64 23.53
N ASN A 927 -33.21 -8.07 23.57
CA ASN A 927 -33.02 -6.60 23.59
C ASN A 927 -31.87 -6.07 22.70
N LYS A 928 -31.40 -6.85 21.73
CA LYS A 928 -30.31 -6.47 20.81
C LYS A 928 -30.89 -5.88 19.52
N ASN A 929 -30.52 -4.64 19.19
CA ASN A 929 -31.09 -3.86 18.08
C ASN A 929 -30.01 -3.43 17.07
N ILE A 930 -30.40 -3.25 15.81
CA ILE A 930 -29.63 -2.48 14.82
C ILE A 930 -30.30 -1.11 14.61
N HIS A 931 -29.52 -0.04 14.60
CA HIS A 931 -29.99 1.33 14.37
C HIS A 931 -29.40 1.90 13.07
N TRP A 932 -30.24 2.22 12.09
CA TRP A 932 -29.83 2.80 10.80
C TRP A 932 -30.34 4.23 10.67
N GLY A 933 -29.46 5.20 10.39
CA GLY A 933 -29.81 6.61 10.32
C GLY A 933 -29.19 7.32 9.11
N GLY A 934 -29.98 8.13 8.40
CA GLY A 934 -29.47 8.89 7.25
C GLY A 934 -28.36 9.89 7.60
N ILE A 935 -28.35 10.43 8.83
CA ILE A 935 -27.28 11.31 9.35
C ILE A 935 -26.61 10.68 10.58
N ILE A 936 -27.38 10.29 11.61
CA ILE A 936 -26.87 9.68 12.85
C ILE A 936 -27.49 8.29 13.07
N GLY A 937 -26.68 7.25 13.24
CA GLY A 937 -27.17 5.91 13.57
C GLY A 937 -27.83 5.84 14.96
N HIS A 938 -27.06 6.11 16.02
CA HIS A 938 -27.58 6.17 17.41
C HIS A 938 -27.13 7.43 18.15
N ALA A 939 -28.11 8.29 18.46
CA ALA A 939 -28.02 9.37 19.44
C ALA A 939 -28.15 8.82 20.89
N GLY A 940 -27.08 8.17 21.36
CA GLY A 940 -26.97 7.56 22.69
C GLY A 940 -26.49 8.52 23.79
N SER A 941 -26.92 8.25 25.03
CA SER A 941 -26.31 8.80 26.26
C SER A 941 -26.22 10.34 26.40
N MET A 942 -27.12 11.11 25.76
CA MET A 942 -27.15 12.58 25.86
C MET A 942 -27.13 13.06 27.32
N MET A 943 -26.07 13.78 27.69
CA MET A 943 -25.86 14.36 29.02
C MET A 943 -26.32 15.82 29.07
N GLU A 944 -26.66 16.30 30.26
CA GLU A 944 -27.02 17.71 30.49
C GLU A 944 -25.76 18.58 30.42
N ILE A 945 -25.76 19.51 29.47
CA ILE A 945 -24.70 20.49 29.23
C ILE A 945 -25.35 21.85 29.41
N ALA A 946 -24.77 22.70 30.27
CA ALA A 946 -25.30 24.05 30.47
C ALA A 946 -25.16 24.86 29.18
N SER A 947 -26.30 25.26 28.60
CA SER A 947 -26.31 26.21 27.50
C SER A 947 -25.86 27.59 28.00
N THR A 948 -24.96 28.23 27.26
CA THR A 948 -24.54 29.61 27.52
C THR A 948 -25.25 30.57 26.56
N ALA A 949 -25.08 31.88 26.75
CA ALA A 949 -25.57 32.87 25.79
C ALA A 949 -24.83 32.78 24.42
N GLU A 950 -23.61 32.24 24.43
CA GLU A 950 -22.75 32.05 23.25
C GLU A 950 -22.99 30.69 22.59
N GLU A 951 -23.31 29.66 23.38
CA GLU A 951 -23.56 28.29 22.94
C GLU A 951 -24.93 27.77 23.43
N PRO A 952 -26.03 28.19 22.79
CA PRO A 952 -27.39 27.82 23.19
C PRO A 952 -27.79 26.39 22.81
N TYR A 953 -27.09 25.75 21.85
CA TYR A 953 -27.46 24.45 21.25
C TYR A 953 -26.27 23.48 21.22
N PRO A 954 -25.95 22.79 22.34
CA PRO A 954 -24.83 21.84 22.40
C PRO A 954 -25.04 20.58 21.55
N TYR A 955 -26.28 20.28 21.14
CA TYR A 955 -26.61 19.19 20.23
C TYR A 955 -27.41 19.76 19.05
N LEU A 956 -26.77 19.90 17.88
CA LEU A 956 -27.33 20.55 16.70
C LEU A 956 -27.17 19.69 15.46
N ILE A 957 -28.24 19.54 14.68
CA ILE A 957 -28.17 19.14 13.27
C ILE A 957 -28.86 20.25 12.46
N GLU A 958 -28.14 20.88 11.54
CA GLU A 958 -28.67 21.97 10.72
C GLU A 958 -28.28 21.82 9.24
N ASN A 959 -29.19 22.12 8.31
CA ASN A 959 -28.96 22.02 6.86
C ASN A 959 -28.41 20.63 6.48
N CYS A 960 -29.06 19.55 6.93
CA CYS A 960 -28.56 18.19 6.72
C CYS A 960 -29.54 17.30 5.95
N TYR A 961 -29.03 16.57 4.96
CA TYR A 961 -29.85 15.93 3.92
C TYR A 961 -29.52 14.44 3.77
N ASN A 962 -30.52 13.56 3.80
CA ASN A 962 -30.37 12.15 3.43
C ASN A 962 -31.07 11.87 2.10
N LEU A 963 -30.27 11.60 1.06
CA LEU A 963 -30.74 11.25 -0.28
C LEU A 963 -30.99 9.76 -0.49
N TYR A 964 -30.38 8.90 0.34
CA TYR A 964 -30.44 7.46 0.14
C TYR A 964 -31.74 6.86 0.72
N SER A 965 -32.52 6.22 -0.15
CA SER A 965 -33.65 5.39 0.24
C SER A 965 -33.18 3.93 0.30
N GLU A 966 -33.25 3.36 1.49
CA GLU A 966 -32.95 1.97 1.83
C GLU A 966 -33.27 0.94 0.71
N GLN A 967 -32.24 0.52 -0.03
CA GLN A 967 -32.27 -0.78 -0.72
C GLN A 967 -31.73 -1.84 0.23
N ARG A 968 -32.48 -2.93 0.42
CA ARG A 968 -32.02 -4.13 1.12
C ARG A 968 -32.02 -5.31 0.15
N SER A 969 -30.93 -6.05 0.10
CA SER A 969 -30.96 -7.45 -0.31
C SER A 969 -31.91 -8.24 0.62
N PRO A 970 -32.68 -9.23 0.10
CA PRO A 970 -33.68 -9.94 0.88
C PRO A 970 -33.04 -10.86 1.92
N LEU A 971 -32.91 -10.36 3.16
CA LEU A 971 -32.43 -11.11 4.31
C LEU A 971 -33.39 -12.24 4.69
N GLU A 972 -32.86 -13.45 4.90
CA GLU A 972 -33.64 -14.56 5.47
C GLU A 972 -34.08 -14.25 6.92
N GLN A 973 -35.19 -14.84 7.35
CA GLN A 973 -35.90 -14.43 8.56
C GLN A 973 -35.11 -14.72 9.86
N HIS A 974 -34.54 -13.69 10.46
CA HIS A 974 -33.88 -13.75 11.76
C HIS A 974 -34.47 -12.80 12.81
N THR A 975 -34.23 -13.09 14.09
CA THR A 975 -34.98 -12.60 15.26
C THR A 975 -34.59 -11.20 15.78
N ALA A 976 -33.75 -10.46 15.06
CA ALA A 976 -33.26 -9.14 15.47
C ALA A 976 -34.31 -8.01 15.27
N ARG A 977 -34.25 -6.98 16.12
CA ARG A 977 -35.10 -5.77 15.98
C ARG A 977 -34.36 -4.67 15.22
N TYR A 978 -34.95 -4.21 14.13
CA TYR A 978 -34.43 -3.13 13.30
C TYR A 978 -35.16 -1.81 13.58
N VAL A 979 -34.38 -0.73 13.73
CA VAL A 979 -34.88 0.65 13.86
C VAL A 979 -34.22 1.50 12.78
N SER A 980 -35.00 2.07 11.85
CA SER A 980 -34.48 2.98 10.82
C SER A 980 -35.06 4.40 10.90
N GLY A 981 -34.21 5.39 10.61
CA GLY A 981 -34.50 6.82 10.76
C GLY A 981 -33.96 7.64 9.60
N GLY A 982 -34.80 8.49 8.99
CA GLY A 982 -34.37 9.34 7.87
C GLY A 982 -33.25 10.33 8.24
N ILE A 983 -33.25 10.87 9.47
CA ILE A 983 -32.16 11.69 10.00
C ILE A 983 -31.44 10.97 11.14
N ILE A 984 -32.16 10.55 12.20
CA ILE A 984 -31.57 9.82 13.34
C ILE A 984 -32.23 8.44 13.48
N GLY A 985 -31.44 7.37 13.39
CA GLY A 985 -31.92 5.99 13.51
C GLY A 985 -32.58 5.69 14.86
N ARG A 986 -31.88 6.03 15.96
CA ARG A 986 -32.44 5.95 17.32
C ARG A 986 -31.93 7.08 18.20
N SER A 987 -32.79 7.63 19.05
CA SER A 987 -32.41 8.53 20.16
C SER A 987 -32.86 7.96 21.51
N THR A 988 -31.94 7.97 22.48
CA THR A 988 -32.19 7.55 23.87
C THR A 988 -31.80 8.67 24.83
N ALA A 989 -32.76 9.54 25.15
CA ALA A 989 -32.61 10.50 26.23
C ALA A 989 -32.70 9.80 27.60
N ASN A 990 -31.88 10.24 28.55
CA ASN A 990 -32.10 9.90 29.96
C ASN A 990 -33.37 10.62 30.47
N LYS A 991 -33.98 10.18 31.58
CA LYS A 991 -35.40 10.47 31.94
C LYS A 991 -35.78 11.95 32.23
N ALA A 992 -34.93 12.94 31.94
CA ALA A 992 -35.23 14.36 32.03
C ALA A 992 -35.38 14.97 30.62
N VAL A 993 -36.43 15.76 30.40
CA VAL A 993 -36.83 16.28 29.08
C VAL A 993 -36.00 17.49 28.60
N SER A 994 -34.80 17.68 29.15
CA SER A 994 -33.93 18.85 28.90
C SER A 994 -32.95 18.69 27.73
N ASN A 995 -32.61 17.46 27.34
CA ASN A 995 -31.57 17.20 26.33
C ASN A 995 -32.16 16.57 25.06
N ALA A 996 -32.22 17.34 23.98
CA ALA A 996 -32.61 16.89 22.65
C ALA A 996 -31.72 17.55 21.59
N PHE A 997 -31.57 16.92 20.43
CA PHE A 997 -30.99 17.59 19.26
C PHE A 997 -31.93 18.68 18.76
N TRP A 998 -31.37 19.87 18.52
CA TRP A 998 -32.01 20.87 17.67
C TRP A 998 -31.88 20.43 16.22
N LEU A 999 -32.99 20.34 15.47
CA LEU A 999 -33.03 19.86 14.09
C LEU A 999 -33.60 20.97 13.18
N LYS A 1000 -32.75 21.63 12.40
CA LYS A 1000 -33.14 22.80 11.58
C LYS A 1000 -32.83 22.56 10.11
N ASN A 1001 -33.82 22.73 9.24
CA ASN A 1001 -33.67 22.59 7.79
C ASN A 1001 -33.11 21.20 7.39
N CYS A 1002 -33.55 20.13 8.07
CA CYS A 1002 -33.09 18.76 7.82
C CYS A 1002 -34.13 17.97 7.02
N TYR A 1003 -33.71 17.23 6.00
CA TYR A 1003 -34.64 16.47 5.15
C TYR A 1003 -34.11 15.11 4.76
N SER A 1004 -35.02 14.14 4.60
CA SER A 1004 -34.70 12.81 4.12
C SER A 1004 -35.63 12.44 2.98
N VAL A 1005 -35.16 11.59 2.06
CA VAL A 1005 -36.06 10.75 1.26
C VAL A 1005 -36.86 9.81 2.17
N LYS A 1006 -37.92 9.22 1.64
CA LYS A 1006 -38.79 8.30 2.38
C LYS A 1006 -38.04 6.99 2.67
N VAL A 1007 -38.06 6.56 3.94
CA VAL A 1007 -37.48 5.28 4.40
C VAL A 1007 -38.63 4.34 4.78
N ASP A 1008 -38.76 3.20 4.09
CA ASP A 1008 -39.89 2.27 4.24
C ASP A 1008 -39.54 1.04 5.07
N ALA A 1009 -40.41 0.66 6.00
CA ALA A 1009 -40.15 -0.36 7.03
C ALA A 1009 -40.02 -1.83 6.55
N GLY A 1010 -39.97 -2.10 5.24
CA GLY A 1010 -39.70 -3.43 4.68
C GLY A 1010 -40.67 -4.58 5.00
N GLY A 1011 -41.74 -4.35 5.79
CA GLY A 1011 -42.79 -5.33 6.07
C GLY A 1011 -42.45 -6.43 7.11
N LEU A 1012 -41.30 -6.34 7.80
CA LEU A 1012 -40.90 -7.32 8.82
C LEU A 1012 -41.57 -7.07 10.18
N SER A 1013 -42.02 -8.14 10.86
CA SER A 1013 -42.72 -8.01 12.14
C SER A 1013 -41.79 -7.50 13.26
N GLY A 1014 -42.25 -6.49 14.01
CA GLY A 1014 -41.46 -5.89 15.10
C GLY A 1014 -40.43 -4.83 14.68
N THR A 1015 -40.38 -4.44 13.40
CA THR A 1015 -39.58 -3.31 12.92
C THR A 1015 -40.30 -1.98 13.09
N THR A 1016 -39.55 -0.88 13.22
CA THR A 1016 -40.10 0.49 13.25
C THR A 1016 -39.22 1.45 12.45
N SER A 1017 -39.81 2.16 11.49
CA SER A 1017 -39.12 3.18 10.69
C SER A 1017 -39.80 4.54 10.81
N THR A 1018 -38.99 5.62 10.77
CA THR A 1018 -39.46 7.01 10.77
C THR A 1018 -38.62 7.85 9.82
N ASN A 1019 -39.17 8.87 9.17
CA ASN A 1019 -38.37 9.75 8.29
C ASN A 1019 -37.61 10.85 9.06
N GLU A 1020 -37.77 10.94 10.38
CA GLU A 1020 -37.23 12.00 11.24
C GLU A 1020 -36.33 11.39 12.33
N TYR A 1021 -36.91 11.03 13.48
CA TYR A 1021 -36.24 10.29 14.57
C TYR A 1021 -37.23 9.60 15.52
N ARG A 1022 -36.71 8.69 16.36
CA ARG A 1022 -37.43 8.02 17.45
C ARG A 1022 -36.80 8.36 18.82
N CYS A 1023 -37.62 8.73 19.81
CA CYS A 1023 -37.19 8.94 21.21
C CYS A 1023 -37.84 7.92 22.16
N ASP A 1024 -37.03 7.11 22.84
CA ASP A 1024 -37.53 6.04 23.74
C ASP A 1024 -37.97 6.53 25.14
N ALA A 1025 -37.67 7.78 25.53
CA ALA A 1025 -37.82 8.24 26.92
C ALA A 1025 -39.27 8.45 27.41
N THR A 1026 -40.25 8.53 26.49
CA THR A 1026 -41.65 8.89 26.80
C THR A 1026 -42.64 7.74 26.61
N GLY A 1027 -42.19 6.55 26.19
CA GLY A 1027 -43.07 5.42 25.89
C GLY A 1027 -43.94 5.60 24.63
N LEU A 1028 -43.66 6.61 23.80
CA LEU A 1028 -44.34 6.84 22.53
C LEU A 1028 -43.94 5.80 21.48
N THR A 1029 -44.63 4.67 21.45
CA THR A 1029 -44.59 3.74 20.32
C THR A 1029 -45.54 4.21 19.21
N SER A 1030 -44.96 4.48 18.03
CA SER A 1030 -45.62 4.66 16.73
C SER A 1030 -46.52 5.90 16.52
N GLY A 1031 -46.39 6.51 15.33
CA GLY A 1031 -47.47 7.28 14.70
C GLY A 1031 -47.52 8.77 15.02
N GLY A 1032 -46.66 9.56 14.36
CA GLY A 1032 -46.75 11.02 14.31
C GLY A 1032 -46.16 11.74 15.53
N LEU A 1033 -45.64 12.94 15.28
CA LEU A 1033 -45.36 13.91 16.33
C LEU A 1033 -46.68 14.22 17.09
N PRO A 1034 -46.69 14.26 18.43
CA PRO A 1034 -47.60 15.16 19.13
C PRO A 1034 -47.33 16.58 18.59
N ALA A 1035 -48.38 17.36 18.31
CA ALA A 1035 -48.28 18.67 17.65
C ALA A 1035 -47.73 19.80 18.56
N THR A 1036 -46.64 19.51 19.27
CA THR A 1036 -45.82 20.45 20.03
C THR A 1036 -44.38 20.27 19.56
N GLN A 1037 -43.85 21.30 18.90
CA GLN A 1037 -42.42 21.41 18.60
C GLN A 1037 -41.61 21.05 19.85
N VAL A 1038 -40.71 20.08 19.74
CA VAL A 1038 -39.81 19.73 20.86
C VAL A 1038 -38.91 20.91 21.21
N VAL A 1039 -38.63 21.79 20.24
CA VAL A 1039 -38.09 23.14 20.47
C VAL A 1039 -38.57 24.13 19.38
N PRO A 1040 -38.89 25.40 19.69
CA PRO A 1040 -39.51 26.32 18.71
C PRO A 1040 -38.59 26.72 17.55
N GLY A 1041 -38.87 26.20 16.35
CA GLY A 1041 -38.10 26.51 15.14
C GLY A 1041 -37.45 25.30 14.47
N SER A 1042 -37.54 24.11 15.06
CA SER A 1042 -37.11 22.87 14.39
C SER A 1042 -37.92 22.60 13.13
N THR A 1043 -37.25 22.22 12.03
CA THR A 1043 -37.87 21.87 10.75
C THR A 1043 -37.24 20.60 10.18
N VAL A 1044 -37.99 19.50 10.26
CA VAL A 1044 -37.67 18.22 9.63
C VAL A 1044 -38.84 17.83 8.73
N ALA A 1045 -38.58 17.27 7.55
CA ALA A 1045 -39.62 16.68 6.71
C ALA A 1045 -39.07 15.65 5.71
N THR A 1046 -39.98 14.97 5.02
CA THR A 1046 -39.65 14.13 3.86
C THR A 1046 -39.64 14.97 2.58
N ARG A 1047 -38.61 14.83 1.73
CA ARG A 1047 -38.49 15.46 0.40
C ARG A 1047 -38.00 14.45 -0.65
N THR A 1048 -38.16 14.73 -1.93
CA THR A 1048 -37.48 13.96 -3.00
C THR A 1048 -36.04 14.46 -3.20
N VAL A 1049 -35.21 13.68 -3.89
CA VAL A 1049 -33.83 14.06 -4.23
C VAL A 1049 -33.82 15.37 -5.04
N GLU A 1050 -34.74 15.55 -5.98
CA GLU A 1050 -34.88 16.76 -6.79
C GLU A 1050 -35.21 17.99 -5.94
N GLN A 1051 -36.02 17.82 -4.89
CA GLN A 1051 -36.41 18.88 -3.95
C GLN A 1051 -35.29 19.27 -2.97
N MET A 1052 -34.25 18.44 -2.84
CA MET A 1052 -33.07 18.71 -2.01
C MET A 1052 -31.85 19.14 -2.86
N ARG A 1053 -31.88 18.93 -4.18
CA ARG A 1053 -30.74 19.19 -5.10
C ARG A 1053 -30.15 20.59 -4.98
N ALA A 1054 -31.00 21.63 -4.88
CA ALA A 1054 -30.51 23.00 -4.74
C ALA A 1054 -29.82 23.26 -3.39
N ASP A 1055 -30.31 22.61 -2.34
CA ASP A 1055 -29.72 22.72 -1.00
C ASP A 1055 -28.36 22.01 -0.93
N ILE A 1056 -28.26 20.82 -1.55
CA ILE A 1056 -27.00 20.04 -1.65
C ILE A 1056 -25.97 20.73 -2.53
N LEU A 1057 -26.38 21.32 -3.66
CA LEU A 1057 -25.46 22.11 -4.49
C LEU A 1057 -24.85 23.29 -3.71
N ASN A 1058 -25.57 23.88 -2.75
CA ASN A 1058 -25.00 24.90 -1.86
C ASN A 1058 -23.97 24.31 -0.88
N ILE A 1059 -24.17 23.07 -0.42
CA ILE A 1059 -23.17 22.33 0.37
C ILE A 1059 -21.92 22.04 -0.47
N ASP A 1060 -22.08 21.56 -1.70
CA ASP A 1060 -20.97 21.29 -2.64
C ASP A 1060 -20.16 22.56 -2.95
N VAL A 1061 -20.85 23.69 -3.15
CA VAL A 1061 -20.21 25.01 -3.31
C VAL A 1061 -19.51 25.45 -2.01
N GLY A 1062 -20.06 25.12 -0.84
CA GLY A 1062 -19.39 25.34 0.45
C GLY A 1062 -18.10 24.53 0.60
N ILE A 1063 -18.16 23.23 0.29
CA ILE A 1063 -17.01 22.32 0.24
C ILE A 1063 -15.94 22.88 -0.71
N ALA A 1064 -16.32 23.27 -1.93
CA ALA A 1064 -15.40 23.86 -2.90
C ALA A 1064 -14.77 25.18 -2.42
N ARG A 1065 -15.51 26.05 -1.72
CA ARG A 1065 -14.96 27.28 -1.14
C ARG A 1065 -13.94 27.01 -0.04
N ILE A 1066 -14.20 26.01 0.80
CA ILE A 1066 -13.27 25.57 1.86
C ILE A 1066 -11.99 25.03 1.21
N ARG A 1067 -12.11 24.18 0.18
CA ARG A 1067 -10.99 23.66 -0.62
C ARG A 1067 -10.15 24.76 -1.26
N ASP A 1068 -10.80 25.74 -1.89
CA ASP A 1068 -10.13 26.78 -2.65
C ASP A 1068 -9.56 27.91 -1.75
N GLY A 1069 -9.73 27.81 -0.42
CA GLY A 1069 -9.25 28.80 0.56
C GLY A 1069 -9.94 30.17 0.47
N VAL A 1070 -11.06 30.25 -0.25
CA VAL A 1070 -11.73 31.52 -0.58
C VAL A 1070 -12.53 32.02 0.62
N LYS A 1071 -11.97 32.99 1.35
CA LYS A 1071 -12.73 33.79 2.31
C LYS A 1071 -13.85 34.51 1.58
N GLU A 1072 -15.06 34.46 2.13
CA GLU A 1072 -16.25 34.92 1.40
C GLU A 1072 -16.14 36.38 0.95
N ALA A 1073 -16.55 36.64 -0.29
CA ALA A 1073 -16.67 38.00 -0.80
C ALA A 1073 -17.74 38.80 -0.03
N ALA A 1074 -17.47 40.10 0.13
CA ALA A 1074 -18.42 41.07 0.65
C ALA A 1074 -19.61 41.25 -0.29
N VAL A 1075 -20.82 41.24 0.25
CA VAL A 1075 -22.05 41.41 -0.51
C VAL A 1075 -22.42 42.90 -0.56
N TRP A 1076 -22.80 43.38 -1.75
CA TRP A 1076 -23.33 44.74 -1.94
C TRP A 1076 -24.86 44.74 -1.85
N TYR A 1077 -25.38 45.60 -0.99
CA TYR A 1077 -26.80 45.82 -0.75
C TYR A 1077 -27.19 47.25 -1.14
N PHE A 1078 -28.40 47.43 -1.66
CA PHE A 1078 -28.92 48.71 -2.15
C PHE A 1078 -30.35 48.95 -1.65
N GLY A 1079 -30.65 50.16 -1.17
CA GLY A 1079 -31.98 50.51 -0.66
C GLY A 1079 -32.12 51.97 -0.24
N SER A 1080 -33.27 52.35 0.32
CA SER A 1080 -33.61 53.76 0.65
C SER A 1080 -33.64 54.11 2.14
N ASP A 1081 -33.38 53.15 3.03
CA ASP A 1081 -33.41 53.29 4.49
C ASP A 1081 -32.32 52.42 5.15
N VAL A 1082 -32.10 52.51 6.47
CA VAL A 1082 -31.10 51.67 7.16
C VAL A 1082 -31.54 50.20 7.15
N PRO A 1083 -30.70 49.24 6.70
CA PRO A 1083 -31.11 47.85 6.55
C PRO A 1083 -31.30 47.13 7.90
N THR A 1084 -32.44 46.45 8.08
CA THR A 1084 -32.78 45.70 9.29
C THR A 1084 -33.10 44.22 9.00
N VAL A 1085 -32.10 43.34 8.88
CA VAL A 1085 -32.32 41.87 9.00
C VAL A 1085 -31.05 41.08 9.38
N ALA A 1086 -31.29 39.88 9.91
CA ALA A 1086 -30.35 39.04 10.68
C ALA A 1086 -29.35 38.20 9.86
N SER A 1087 -28.81 38.71 8.75
CA SER A 1087 -27.88 37.95 7.89
C SER A 1087 -26.90 38.85 7.11
N VAL A 1088 -26.18 39.71 7.82
CA VAL A 1088 -25.10 40.54 7.27
C VAL A 1088 -23.79 40.21 7.99
N LYS A 1089 -22.68 40.17 7.25
CA LYS A 1089 -21.36 39.75 7.76
C LYS A 1089 -20.33 40.87 7.65
N ALA A 1090 -19.25 40.76 8.42
CA ALA A 1090 -18.16 41.73 8.38
C ALA A 1090 -17.56 41.86 6.97
N GLY A 1091 -17.46 43.11 6.49
CA GLY A 1091 -17.03 43.45 5.13
C GLY A 1091 -18.16 43.79 4.17
N ASP A 1092 -19.42 43.41 4.46
CA ASP A 1092 -20.57 43.73 3.61
C ASP A 1092 -20.77 45.25 3.44
N LEU A 1093 -21.26 45.66 2.27
CA LEU A 1093 -21.37 47.06 1.84
C LEU A 1093 -22.84 47.43 1.56
N TYR A 1094 -23.27 48.57 2.06
CA TYR A 1094 -24.60 49.12 1.83
C TYR A 1094 -24.51 50.49 1.16
N LEU A 1095 -25.24 50.68 0.05
CA LEU A 1095 -25.43 51.97 -0.59
C LEU A 1095 -26.88 52.42 -0.46
N ASP A 1096 -27.08 53.50 0.30
CA ASP A 1096 -28.35 54.23 0.32
C ASP A 1096 -28.49 54.98 -1.02
N VAL A 1097 -29.41 54.53 -1.87
CA VAL A 1097 -29.62 55.09 -3.20
C VAL A 1097 -30.44 56.39 -3.20
N ALA A 1098 -31.08 56.75 -2.08
CA ALA A 1098 -31.80 58.00 -1.93
C ALA A 1098 -30.84 59.15 -1.54
N THR A 1099 -29.95 58.91 -0.57
CA THR A 1099 -28.99 59.92 -0.08
C THR A 1099 -27.62 59.86 -0.74
N GLY A 1100 -27.28 58.74 -1.39
CA GLY A 1100 -25.95 58.47 -1.95
C GLY A 1100 -24.92 58.02 -0.91
N ASN A 1101 -25.32 57.80 0.35
CA ASN A 1101 -24.41 57.41 1.41
C ASN A 1101 -23.98 55.94 1.30
N ALA A 1102 -22.67 55.70 1.27
CA ALA A 1102 -22.09 54.36 1.35
C ALA A 1102 -21.69 54.05 2.80
N SER A 1103 -21.97 52.84 3.26
CA SER A 1103 -21.65 52.31 4.59
C SER A 1103 -21.10 50.89 4.49
N VAL A 1104 -20.28 50.49 5.47
CA VAL A 1104 -19.70 49.14 5.59
C VAL A 1104 -20.01 48.54 6.96
N TYR A 1105 -20.22 47.22 7.00
CA TYR A 1105 -20.37 46.49 8.25
C TYR A 1105 -19.00 46.04 8.77
N LEU A 1106 -18.58 46.52 9.94
CA LEU A 1106 -17.26 46.24 10.52
C LEU A 1106 -17.41 45.80 11.99
N PRO A 1107 -16.53 44.92 12.49
CA PRO A 1107 -16.49 44.59 13.91
C PRO A 1107 -15.96 45.79 14.71
N TYR A 1108 -16.61 46.09 15.84
CA TYR A 1108 -16.08 47.05 16.82
C TYR A 1108 -15.52 46.27 18.02
N GLN A 1109 -14.30 46.60 18.44
CA GLN A 1109 -13.58 45.83 19.45
C GLN A 1109 -13.76 46.44 20.84
N VAL A 1110 -14.27 45.66 21.79
CA VAL A 1110 -14.36 46.03 23.21
C VAL A 1110 -13.79 44.88 24.05
N ASN A 1111 -12.70 45.13 24.77
CA ASN A 1111 -12.01 44.14 25.61
C ASN A 1111 -11.71 42.82 24.87
N GLU A 1112 -11.07 42.92 23.70
CA GLU A 1112 -10.60 41.77 22.88
C GLU A 1112 -11.70 40.87 22.29
N ILE A 1113 -12.98 41.15 22.57
CA ILE A 1113 -14.14 40.56 21.91
C ILE A 1113 -14.63 41.51 20.80
N TYR A 1114 -15.03 40.95 19.66
CA TYR A 1114 -15.61 41.69 18.54
C TYR A 1114 -17.15 41.69 18.65
N ASP A 1115 -17.74 42.87 18.78
CA ASP A 1115 -19.20 43.07 18.66
C ASP A 1115 -19.56 43.48 17.23
N TYR A 1116 -20.71 43.00 16.76
CA TYR A 1116 -21.19 43.10 15.38
C TYR A 1116 -22.58 43.73 15.37
N SER A 1117 -22.69 45.00 15.77
CA SER A 1117 -23.97 45.64 16.10
C SER A 1117 -24.34 46.90 15.29
N GLU A 1118 -23.41 47.55 14.56
CA GLU A 1118 -23.68 48.81 13.85
C GLU A 1118 -23.02 48.94 12.45
N TRP A 1119 -23.62 49.77 11.58
CA TRP A 1119 -23.09 50.11 10.24
C TRP A 1119 -22.24 51.39 10.27
N MET A 1120 -20.99 51.32 9.79
CA MET A 1120 -20.10 52.49 9.72
C MET A 1120 -20.21 53.21 8.37
N LYS A 1121 -20.52 54.51 8.38
CA LYS A 1121 -20.58 55.34 7.17
C LYS A 1121 -19.18 55.59 6.58
N LEU A 1122 -19.00 55.26 5.30
CA LEU A 1122 -17.76 55.49 4.54
C LEU A 1122 -17.72 56.87 3.86
N GLY A 1123 -18.86 57.36 3.36
CA GLY A 1123 -18.93 58.63 2.62
C GLY A 1123 -20.26 58.85 1.92
N THR A 1124 -20.33 59.84 1.03
CA THR A 1124 -21.43 60.00 0.06
C THR A 1124 -20.88 60.03 -1.36
N LEU A 1125 -21.55 59.33 -2.27
CA LEU A 1125 -21.32 59.37 -3.71
C LEU A 1125 -22.11 60.50 -4.41
N LYS A 1126 -22.95 61.21 -3.66
CA LYS A 1126 -23.76 62.32 -4.15
C LYS A 1126 -23.29 63.64 -3.51
N GLY A 1127 -22.78 64.54 -4.34
CA GLY A 1127 -22.50 65.93 -3.93
C GLY A 1127 -23.78 66.68 -3.59
N ALA A 1128 -23.66 67.79 -2.86
CA ALA A 1128 -24.81 68.66 -2.61
C ALA A 1128 -25.25 69.36 -3.92
N ASP A 1129 -26.55 69.38 -4.18
CA ASP A 1129 -27.10 70.14 -5.31
C ASP A 1129 -26.79 71.64 -5.12
N GLY A 1130 -26.13 72.26 -6.10
CA GLY A 1130 -25.77 73.66 -6.04
C GLY A 1130 -27.01 74.57 -6.11
N GLN A 1131 -27.12 75.55 -5.22
CA GLN A 1131 -28.12 76.61 -5.33
C GLN A 1131 -27.60 77.75 -6.22
N ASP A 1132 -28.48 78.33 -7.02
CA ASP A 1132 -28.18 79.49 -7.87
C ASP A 1132 -27.85 80.74 -7.03
N GLY A 1133 -26.58 81.16 -6.98
CA GLY A 1133 -26.20 82.50 -6.49
C GLY A 1133 -24.79 82.65 -5.90
N GLN A 1134 -23.87 83.19 -6.71
CA GLN A 1134 -22.47 83.56 -6.41
C GLN A 1134 -21.51 82.40 -6.08
N ASP A 1135 -20.30 82.51 -6.63
CA ASP A 1135 -19.24 81.50 -6.56
C ASP A 1135 -18.80 81.24 -5.10
N GLY A 1136 -19.31 80.15 -4.51
CA GLY A 1136 -18.78 79.60 -3.27
C GLY A 1136 -17.45 78.88 -3.53
N GLN A 1137 -16.55 78.88 -2.53
CA GLN A 1137 -15.31 78.11 -2.63
C GLN A 1137 -15.58 76.62 -2.81
N ASP A 1138 -14.79 75.97 -3.66
CA ASP A 1138 -14.79 74.51 -3.81
C ASP A 1138 -14.68 73.83 -2.44
N GLY A 1139 -15.55 72.84 -2.21
CA GLY A 1139 -15.47 71.99 -1.03
C GLY A 1139 -14.13 71.23 -0.99
N ALA A 1140 -13.62 70.97 0.22
CA ALA A 1140 -12.38 70.23 0.39
C ALA A 1140 -12.45 68.86 -0.31
N VAL A 1141 -11.41 68.55 -1.09
CA VAL A 1141 -11.28 67.28 -1.82
C VAL A 1141 -11.32 66.11 -0.83
N GLY A 1142 -12.23 65.16 -1.06
CA GLY A 1142 -12.35 63.95 -0.24
C GLY A 1142 -11.24 62.93 -0.50
N SER A 1143 -11.34 61.76 0.15
CA SER A 1143 -10.41 60.64 -0.02
C SER A 1143 -10.20 60.25 -1.49
N LYS A 1144 -8.96 59.99 -1.87
CA LYS A 1144 -8.59 59.51 -3.21
C LYS A 1144 -8.70 57.98 -3.30
N TRP A 1145 -8.91 57.48 -4.51
CA TRP A 1145 -8.78 56.07 -4.87
C TRP A 1145 -7.58 55.88 -5.81
N TYR A 1146 -6.76 54.87 -5.53
CA TYR A 1146 -5.61 54.45 -6.34
C TYR A 1146 -5.82 53.02 -6.83
N THR A 1147 -5.11 52.62 -7.89
CA THR A 1147 -5.12 51.26 -8.42
C THR A 1147 -3.73 50.80 -8.85
N GLY A 1148 -3.49 49.49 -8.91
CA GLY A 1148 -2.25 48.90 -9.44
C GLY A 1148 -2.29 47.37 -9.43
N THR A 1149 -1.26 46.69 -9.95
CA THR A 1149 -1.22 45.22 -10.08
C THR A 1149 -0.44 44.49 -8.98
N THR A 1150 -0.03 45.24 -7.95
CA THR A 1150 0.72 44.78 -6.77
C THR A 1150 0.12 45.42 -5.50
N GLY A 1151 0.65 45.10 -4.32
CA GLY A 1151 0.23 45.75 -3.07
C GLY A 1151 0.46 47.29 -3.07
N PRO A 1152 -0.17 48.02 -2.13
CA PRO A 1152 -0.18 49.49 -2.13
C PRO A 1152 1.22 50.10 -2.02
N ASN A 1153 1.62 50.92 -3.00
CA ASN A 1153 2.88 51.66 -3.00
C ASN A 1153 2.64 53.12 -3.42
N VAL A 1154 1.91 53.85 -2.57
CA VAL A 1154 1.55 55.26 -2.76
C VAL A 1154 2.13 56.06 -1.62
N SER A 1155 2.95 57.07 -1.93
CA SER A 1155 3.79 57.79 -0.96
C SER A 1155 3.17 59.10 -0.44
N ASP A 1156 2.11 59.61 -1.09
CA ASP A 1156 1.38 60.85 -0.74
C ASP A 1156 -0.05 60.57 -0.24
N ALA A 1157 -0.32 59.35 0.21
CA ALA A 1157 -1.64 58.91 0.66
C ALA A 1157 -2.11 59.67 1.91
N SER A 1158 -3.36 60.13 1.90
CA SER A 1158 -4.01 60.79 3.04
C SER A 1158 -4.86 59.81 3.85
N ALA A 1159 -5.04 60.08 5.15
CA ALA A 1159 -5.83 59.22 6.02
C ALA A 1159 -7.29 59.13 5.51
N GLY A 1160 -7.71 57.93 5.12
CA GLY A 1160 -9.00 57.68 4.47
C GLY A 1160 -8.93 57.38 2.97
N ASP A 1161 -7.78 57.55 2.31
CA ASP A 1161 -7.57 57.14 0.91
C ASP A 1161 -7.69 55.61 0.75
N MET A 1162 -8.02 55.17 -0.46
CA MET A 1162 -8.28 53.76 -0.83
C MET A 1162 -7.35 53.29 -1.95
N TYR A 1163 -6.98 52.00 -1.98
CA TYR A 1163 -6.16 51.40 -3.03
C TYR A 1163 -6.75 50.05 -3.45
N MET A 1164 -6.91 49.79 -4.76
CA MET A 1164 -7.33 48.48 -5.29
C MET A 1164 -6.18 47.80 -6.05
N ASN A 1165 -5.81 46.59 -5.64
CA ASN A 1165 -4.98 45.71 -6.44
C ASN A 1165 -5.86 45.03 -7.51
N THR A 1166 -5.62 45.37 -8.78
CA THR A 1166 -6.40 44.90 -9.93
C THR A 1166 -6.00 43.51 -10.40
N LYS A 1167 -5.02 42.85 -9.75
CA LYS A 1167 -4.62 41.48 -10.06
C LYS A 1167 -5.36 40.43 -9.22
N ASP A 1168 -5.63 40.74 -7.95
CA ASP A 1168 -6.25 39.83 -6.98
C ASP A 1168 -7.60 40.35 -6.42
N GLY A 1169 -7.98 41.59 -6.76
CA GLY A 1169 -9.20 42.24 -6.33
C GLY A 1169 -9.13 42.90 -4.95
N ASN A 1170 -8.01 42.81 -4.23
CA ASN A 1170 -7.88 43.30 -2.86
C ASN A 1170 -7.96 44.83 -2.77
N VAL A 1171 -8.76 45.33 -1.82
CA VAL A 1171 -8.96 46.76 -1.55
C VAL A 1171 -8.43 47.11 -0.16
N TYR A 1172 -7.63 48.16 -0.09
CA TYR A 1172 -6.96 48.65 1.11
C TYR A 1172 -7.38 50.10 1.40
N ARG A 1173 -7.26 50.54 2.66
CA ARG A 1173 -7.47 51.92 3.11
C ARG A 1173 -6.25 52.41 3.89
N TYR A 1174 -5.81 53.63 3.62
CA TYR A 1174 -4.73 54.25 4.37
C TYR A 1174 -5.25 54.80 5.70
N THR A 1175 -4.70 54.33 6.82
CA THR A 1175 -5.11 54.72 8.18
C THR A 1175 -4.52 56.07 8.62
N GLY A 1176 -3.66 56.68 7.80
CA GLY A 1176 -2.81 57.81 8.17
C GLY A 1176 -1.40 57.39 8.63
N SER A 1177 -1.14 56.10 8.80
CA SER A 1177 0.20 55.54 9.07
C SER A 1177 0.52 54.30 8.23
N ALA A 1178 -0.47 53.47 7.90
CA ALA A 1178 -0.28 52.25 7.11
C ALA A 1178 -1.49 51.97 6.20
N TRP A 1179 -1.29 51.12 5.18
CA TRP A 1179 -2.37 50.58 4.37
C TRP A 1179 -2.95 49.32 5.04
N ALA A 1180 -4.20 49.40 5.50
CA ALA A 1180 -4.95 48.27 6.07
C ALA A 1180 -5.84 47.65 4.99
N LEU A 1181 -5.91 46.32 4.91
CA LEU A 1181 -6.84 45.62 4.02
C LEU A 1181 -8.29 45.82 4.49
N VAL A 1182 -9.21 46.08 3.55
CA VAL A 1182 -10.64 46.34 3.80
C VAL A 1182 -11.54 45.24 3.25
N GLY A 1183 -11.15 44.61 2.13
CA GLY A 1183 -11.91 43.53 1.51
C GLY A 1183 -11.35 43.14 0.14
N CYS A 1184 -12.09 42.31 -0.62
CA CYS A 1184 -11.77 41.95 -2.00
C CYS A 1184 -13.01 42.10 -2.89
N LEU A 1185 -12.81 42.58 -4.12
CA LEU A 1185 -13.85 42.84 -5.12
C LEU A 1185 -13.93 41.79 -6.26
N MET A 1186 -13.09 40.76 -6.24
CA MET A 1186 -13.13 39.68 -7.23
C MET A 1186 -13.76 38.42 -6.63
N GLY A 1187 -14.78 37.90 -7.31
CA GLY A 1187 -15.27 36.53 -7.12
C GLY A 1187 -14.53 35.53 -8.01
N PRO A 1188 -14.84 34.22 -7.91
CA PRO A 1188 -14.26 33.21 -8.80
C PRO A 1188 -14.59 33.52 -10.27
N LYS A 1189 -13.65 33.20 -11.18
CA LYS A 1189 -13.90 33.26 -12.62
C LYS A 1189 -14.99 32.22 -12.95
N GLY A 1190 -16.14 32.67 -13.45
CA GLY A 1190 -17.19 31.77 -13.94
C GLY A 1190 -16.71 30.95 -15.14
N GLU A 1191 -17.34 29.80 -15.38
CA GLU A 1191 -17.17 29.07 -16.64
C GLU A 1191 -17.59 29.94 -17.82
N ASP A 1192 -16.96 29.73 -18.97
CA ASP A 1192 -17.32 30.43 -20.20
C ASP A 1192 -18.77 30.07 -20.57
N GLY A 1193 -19.65 31.07 -20.62
CA GLY A 1193 -21.05 30.86 -20.93
C GLY A 1193 -21.23 30.28 -22.32
N LYS A 1194 -22.10 29.26 -22.46
CA LYS A 1194 -22.52 28.77 -23.78
C LYS A 1194 -23.12 29.92 -24.58
N ASP A 1195 -22.69 30.07 -25.82
CA ASP A 1195 -23.27 31.03 -26.77
C ASP A 1195 -24.80 30.93 -26.78
N GLY A 1196 -25.48 32.04 -26.49
CA GLY A 1196 -26.93 32.09 -26.56
C GLY A 1196 -27.41 32.09 -28.02
N GLU A 1197 -28.53 31.44 -28.29
CA GLU A 1197 -29.16 31.52 -29.63
C GLU A 1197 -29.49 32.98 -29.99
N ASP A 1198 -29.07 33.42 -31.17
CA ASP A 1198 -29.26 34.78 -31.66
C ASP A 1198 -30.72 35.23 -31.59
N GLY A 1199 -30.99 36.21 -30.72
CA GLY A 1199 -32.31 36.77 -30.50
C GLY A 1199 -32.86 37.48 -31.75
N LYS A 1200 -33.78 36.82 -32.47
CA LYS A 1200 -34.56 37.48 -33.52
C LYS A 1200 -35.56 38.48 -32.94
N ASN A 1201 -35.50 39.69 -33.48
CA ASN A 1201 -36.49 40.78 -33.41
C ASN A 1201 -36.49 41.66 -32.16
N ALA A 1202 -35.67 42.71 -32.17
CA ALA A 1202 -36.15 44.05 -31.83
C ALA A 1202 -35.31 45.16 -32.49
N SER A 1203 -35.89 45.89 -33.45
CA SER A 1203 -35.79 47.36 -33.48
C SER A 1203 -36.78 47.94 -34.49
N ALA A 1204 -37.34 49.10 -34.14
CA ALA A 1204 -38.27 49.84 -34.97
C ALA A 1204 -37.54 50.74 -35.97
N SER A 1205 -38.14 50.85 -37.16
CA SER A 1205 -38.10 51.99 -38.09
C SER A 1205 -37.05 53.11 -37.90
N GLY A 1206 -36.17 53.27 -38.89
CA GLY A 1206 -36.07 54.55 -39.62
C GLY A 1206 -34.69 55.22 -39.76
N ASN A 1207 -34.04 54.99 -40.91
CA ASN A 1207 -33.20 55.90 -41.74
C ASN A 1207 -32.22 56.91 -41.06
N VAL A 1208 -31.00 57.15 -41.56
CA VAL A 1208 -30.58 57.32 -42.97
C VAL A 1208 -29.12 56.82 -43.20
N ASN A 1209 -28.81 56.36 -44.42
CA ASN A 1209 -27.46 55.99 -44.91
C ASN A 1209 -26.47 57.16 -45.05
N THR A 1210 -25.18 56.92 -44.80
CA THR A 1210 -24.08 57.01 -45.82
C THR A 1210 -22.76 56.42 -45.26
N ALA A 1211 -22.01 55.68 -46.08
CA ALA A 1211 -20.69 55.06 -45.80
C ALA A 1211 -19.55 55.84 -46.54
N PRO A 1212 -18.29 55.36 -46.76
CA PRO A 1212 -17.57 54.15 -46.28
C PRO A 1212 -16.06 54.32 -45.90
N ASP A 1213 -15.39 53.22 -45.51
CA ASP A 1213 -13.95 52.86 -45.75
C ASP A 1213 -12.78 53.73 -45.13
N THR A 1214 -11.51 53.28 -44.94
CA THR A 1214 -10.72 52.09 -45.36
C THR A 1214 -9.72 51.57 -44.29
N ASN A 1215 -9.39 50.26 -44.37
CA ASN A 1215 -8.09 49.55 -44.16
C ASN A 1215 -6.82 50.25 -43.60
N ASP A 1216 -6.02 49.52 -42.79
CA ASP A 1216 -4.78 48.86 -43.30
C ASP A 1216 -4.20 47.81 -42.32
N ALA A 1217 -3.36 46.91 -42.84
CA ALA A 1217 -2.75 45.77 -42.12
C ALA A 1217 -1.21 45.77 -42.25
N LEU A 1218 -0.50 44.98 -41.41
CA LEU A 1218 0.59 44.04 -41.80
C LEU A 1218 1.37 43.48 -40.58
N ASP A 1219 1.75 42.21 -40.67
CA ASP A 1219 2.64 41.39 -39.79
C ASP A 1219 4.12 41.48 -40.30
N PRO A 1220 5.22 41.09 -39.59
CA PRO A 1220 5.56 39.67 -39.31
C PRO A 1220 6.50 39.33 -38.10
N ALA A 1221 6.73 38.03 -37.86
CA ALA A 1221 7.63 37.43 -36.83
C ALA A 1221 9.05 36.99 -37.32
N PRO A 1222 9.98 36.63 -36.41
CA PRO A 1222 10.87 35.43 -36.55
C PRO A 1222 11.27 34.72 -35.20
N THR A 1223 11.06 33.41 -34.93
CA THR A 1223 11.76 32.11 -35.29
C THR A 1223 12.92 31.57 -34.41
N GLY A 1224 12.76 30.35 -33.85
CA GLY A 1224 13.77 29.25 -33.68
C GLY A 1224 14.31 28.93 -32.26
N GLU A 1225 14.77 27.70 -31.89
CA GLU A 1225 14.51 26.29 -32.29
C GLU A 1225 15.18 25.26 -31.31
N GLN A 1226 14.81 23.95 -31.37
CA GLN A 1226 15.40 22.73 -30.71
C GLN A 1226 15.15 22.55 -29.17
N GLY A 1227 14.90 21.36 -28.58
CA GLY A 1227 14.69 19.95 -29.01
C GLY A 1227 14.86 18.99 -27.80
N SER A 1228 14.48 17.69 -27.75
CA SER A 1228 13.59 16.84 -28.59
C SER A 1228 13.58 15.37 -28.08
N ASN A 1229 12.41 14.69 -27.93
CA ASN A 1229 12.18 13.23 -28.21
C ASN A 1229 10.81 12.68 -27.74
N ALA A 1230 9.78 12.67 -28.62
CA ALA A 1230 8.49 11.99 -28.40
C ALA A 1230 7.81 11.55 -29.72
N VAL A 1231 8.61 11.31 -30.77
CA VAL A 1231 8.17 11.46 -32.17
C VAL A 1231 7.58 10.19 -32.81
N ALA A 1232 7.77 8.99 -32.23
CA ALA A 1232 7.34 7.74 -32.87
C ALA A 1232 5.80 7.51 -32.85
N ILE A 1233 5.14 7.77 -31.72
CA ILE A 1233 3.70 7.46 -31.54
C ILE A 1233 2.82 8.59 -32.12
N VAL A 1234 3.24 9.84 -31.96
CA VAL A 1234 2.52 11.02 -32.47
C VAL A 1234 2.46 11.04 -34.00
N ALA A 1235 3.50 10.55 -34.69
CA ALA A 1235 3.52 10.48 -36.15
C ALA A 1235 2.44 9.54 -36.73
N LEU A 1236 2.15 8.41 -36.08
CA LEU A 1236 1.14 7.46 -36.53
C LEU A 1236 -0.28 8.04 -36.36
N ILE A 1237 -0.53 8.69 -35.22
CA ILE A 1237 -1.80 9.34 -34.89
C ILE A 1237 -2.07 10.52 -35.84
N ILE A 1238 -1.05 11.34 -36.14
CA ILE A 1238 -1.18 12.46 -37.10
C ILE A 1238 -1.49 11.97 -38.52
N VAL A 1239 -0.90 10.85 -38.98
CA VAL A 1239 -1.22 10.29 -40.31
C VAL A 1239 -2.66 9.79 -40.38
N ILE A 1240 -3.17 9.14 -39.33
CA ILE A 1240 -4.57 8.69 -39.26
C ILE A 1240 -5.53 9.89 -39.22
N LEU A 1241 -5.24 10.91 -38.41
CA LEU A 1241 -6.03 12.14 -38.34
C LEU A 1241 -6.02 12.95 -39.64
N LEU A 1242 -4.89 12.99 -40.36
CA LEU A 1242 -4.81 13.63 -41.68
C LEU A 1242 -5.57 12.87 -42.77
N LEU A 1243 -5.62 11.54 -42.73
CA LEU A 1243 -6.40 10.73 -43.67
C LEU A 1243 -7.91 10.87 -43.41
N VAL A 1244 -8.33 10.80 -42.15
CA VAL A 1244 -9.72 11.00 -41.73
C VAL A 1244 -10.18 12.44 -41.98
N GLY A 1245 -9.34 13.44 -41.66
CA GLY A 1245 -9.61 14.86 -41.90
C GLY A 1245 -9.78 15.21 -43.37
N ASN A 1246 -8.90 14.70 -44.26
CA ASN A 1246 -9.04 14.93 -45.70
C ASN A 1246 -10.26 14.22 -46.30
N ALA A 1247 -10.63 13.03 -45.81
CA ALA A 1247 -11.85 12.35 -46.22
C ALA A 1247 -13.11 13.15 -45.81
N LEU A 1248 -13.17 13.64 -44.57
CA LEU A 1248 -14.26 14.49 -44.08
C LEU A 1248 -14.36 15.82 -44.83
N PHE A 1249 -13.22 16.46 -45.15
CA PHE A 1249 -13.20 17.73 -45.89
C PHE A 1249 -13.74 17.57 -47.32
N ILE A 1250 -13.39 16.48 -48.01
CA ILE A 1250 -13.93 16.17 -49.35
C ILE A 1250 -15.43 15.86 -49.28
N VAL A 1251 -15.89 15.13 -48.27
CA VAL A 1251 -17.33 14.84 -48.08
C VAL A 1251 -18.12 16.14 -47.79
N PHE A 1252 -17.62 17.03 -46.92
CA PHE A 1252 -18.25 18.33 -46.68
C PHE A 1252 -18.27 19.23 -47.91
N TYR A 1253 -17.19 19.25 -48.70
CA TYR A 1253 -17.10 20.04 -49.93
C TYR A 1253 -18.11 19.60 -51.02
N PHE A 1254 -18.44 18.30 -51.10
CA PHE A 1254 -19.45 17.80 -52.03
C PHE A 1254 -20.90 17.85 -51.50
N ILE A 1255 -21.12 17.77 -50.18
CA ILE A 1255 -22.46 17.93 -49.59
C ILE A 1255 -22.96 19.38 -49.73
N ASN A 1256 -22.09 20.38 -49.52
CA ASN A 1256 -22.45 21.79 -49.64
C ASN A 1256 -22.63 22.31 -51.09
N ARG A 1257 -22.44 21.47 -52.12
CA ARG A 1257 -22.66 21.84 -53.52
C ARG A 1257 -23.91 21.21 -54.18
N LYS A 1258 -24.86 20.73 -53.35
CA LYS A 1258 -26.19 20.25 -53.79
C LYS A 1258 -27.38 21.06 -53.24
N LYS A 1259 -27.16 22.35 -52.93
CA LYS A 1259 -28.20 23.38 -52.82
C LYS A 1259 -27.84 24.63 -53.67
N ALA A 1260 -27.50 24.39 -54.93
CA ALA A 1260 -27.47 25.36 -56.04
C ALA A 1260 -27.62 24.58 -57.36
#